data_AF-A0A4V2PSE3-F1
#
_entry.id   AF-A0A4V2PSE3-F1
#
_cell.length_a   1.000
_cell.length_b   1.000
_cell.length_c   1.000
_cell.angle_alpha   90.00
_cell.angle_beta   90.00
_cell.angle_gamma   90.00
#
_symmetry.space_group_name_H-M   'P 1'
#
loop_
_entity.id
_entity.type
_entity.pdbx_description
1 polymer ?
#
loop_
_entity_poly.entity_id
_entity_poly.type
_entity_poly.pdbx_seq_one_letter_code
_entity_poly.pdbx_strand_id
1 'polypeptide(L)'
;MRFAFIFILAALFAVPTFAFDANSSCVKCHGDKETLTKLGYPQMYLDPAEVDKEVNMGGAACEACHLGNPASMDREEAHKGMPRPFYAAVGPKYKYQAVGREITNFESIQPKGKDRTKLLNAKPADPKKAEEMGIKNLVQLNYHDHDPKTMAYSPEIAMKTCGQCHENEVKDYNKAGMGLNKTQRGFKTWSADKPGPQNCGPWFGDNYEELKGECARGEGFTKAMSAGLDRGCNKCHASCNDCHYEGHKASKARHTFTKKPETLTCYGGGRGTICHAGPMDRRRGAGYMRQEFAFPVNELHDDVHFAKGVQCTDCHESKNHSYGHIGSADARKSCQKCHTEVYDAAQKSEHGNVDCSSCHVKAVGAYQFTFWGPGKSEGMPNLYTKYKEYYGTRDLPTIVKQPATGLWIPLKPYPMGTMNINKKPKSVGKLMLRDIQKTTVKGNTAIGQPESFEVERKADEVNDMYIITGLYGGYKTNDKMLAWIQMDKMSHSIGEARDCASCHSSHEQKATSWYTFDIPGVVKKPFNGSYTMTAGKKGIRFENMTNTEILTAEGVDSEDFAPFLKNPEAWNVKGIDFEMKFDDKKYAAGFGQYQNLYAELHNRISSEKDKVKLEQLKKIKAVLPHNVAYAAEMLKNLK
;
A
#
# COMPACT_ATOMS: atom_id res chain seq x y z
N MET A 1 -9.08 64.31 0.27
CA MET A 1 -9.89 63.90 1.44
C MET A 1 -10.92 62.81 1.14
N ARG A 2 -11.65 62.83 0.00
CA ARG A 2 -12.65 61.77 -0.33
C ARG A 2 -12.07 60.35 -0.45
N PHE A 3 -10.87 60.18 -1.00
CA PHE A 3 -10.20 58.86 -1.09
C PHE A 3 -9.76 58.28 0.25
N ALA A 4 -9.32 59.13 1.19
CA ALA A 4 -8.95 58.70 2.54
C ALA A 4 -10.17 58.27 3.37
N PHE A 5 -11.31 58.94 3.17
CA PHE A 5 -12.57 58.57 3.84
C PHE A 5 -13.14 57.24 3.34
N ILE A 6 -13.00 56.92 2.04
CA ILE A 6 -13.42 55.63 1.47
C ILE A 6 -12.53 54.48 1.95
N PHE A 7 -11.21 54.69 2.05
CA PHE A 7 -10.29 53.67 2.58
C PHE A 7 -10.52 53.40 4.08
N ILE A 8 -10.82 54.44 4.87
CA ILE A 8 -11.18 54.29 6.30
C ILE A 8 -12.54 53.61 6.45
N LEU A 9 -13.54 53.92 5.60
CA LEU A 9 -14.83 53.21 5.62
C LEU A 9 -14.67 51.73 5.21
N ALA A 10 -13.90 51.42 4.17
CA ALA A 10 -13.64 50.04 3.74
C ALA A 10 -12.85 49.22 4.78
N ALA A 11 -11.94 49.87 5.53
CA ALA A 11 -11.24 49.24 6.65
C ALA A 11 -12.12 49.08 7.90
N LEU A 12 -13.10 49.96 8.13
CA LEU A 12 -14.05 49.87 9.25
C LEU A 12 -15.16 48.82 9.03
N PHE A 13 -15.45 48.44 7.78
CA PHE A 13 -16.39 47.36 7.45
C PHE A 13 -15.72 46.00 7.20
N ALA A 14 -14.39 45.91 7.29
CA ALA A 14 -13.69 44.63 7.38
C ALA A 14 -13.78 44.08 8.82
N VAL A 15 -15.00 43.94 9.35
CA VAL A 15 -15.22 43.09 10.52
C VAL A 15 -14.89 41.67 10.07
N PRO A 16 -13.96 40.95 10.72
CA PRO A 16 -13.80 39.54 10.43
C PRO A 16 -15.13 38.88 10.77
N THR A 17 -15.92 38.57 9.75
CA THR A 17 -17.13 37.77 9.89
C THR A 17 -16.66 36.38 10.25
N PHE A 18 -16.58 36.11 11.56
CA PHE A 18 -16.38 34.77 12.07
C PHE A 18 -17.47 33.88 11.48
N ALA A 19 -17.07 32.78 10.89
CA ALA A 19 -17.95 32.06 9.98
C ALA A 19 -18.66 30.87 10.68
N PHE A 20 -18.51 30.73 12.00
CA PHE A 20 -19.24 29.78 12.84
C PHE A 20 -20.52 30.38 13.45
N ASP A 21 -21.54 29.56 13.67
CA ASP A 21 -22.76 29.98 14.37
C ASP A 21 -22.55 29.99 15.89
N ALA A 22 -22.34 31.19 16.46
CA ALA A 22 -22.21 31.38 17.90
C ALA A 22 -23.46 30.95 18.69
N ASN A 23 -24.63 30.84 18.05
CA ASN A 23 -25.86 30.40 18.68
C ASN A 23 -26.02 28.87 18.71
N SER A 24 -25.24 28.13 17.94
CA SER A 24 -25.24 26.67 17.94
C SER A 24 -24.91 26.12 19.33
N SER A 25 -25.66 25.12 19.76
CA SER A 25 -25.39 24.40 21.01
C SER A 25 -24.00 23.77 21.03
N CYS A 26 -23.49 23.36 19.86
CA CYS A 26 -22.15 22.82 19.71
C CYS A 26 -21.11 23.86 20.14
N VAL A 27 -21.21 25.09 19.62
CA VAL A 27 -20.28 26.19 19.94
C VAL A 27 -20.43 26.63 21.38
N LYS A 28 -21.67 26.75 21.89
CA LYS A 28 -21.93 27.16 23.28
C LYS A 28 -21.33 26.18 24.29
N CYS A 29 -21.40 24.87 24.03
CA CYS A 29 -20.86 23.86 24.93
C CYS A 29 -19.35 23.67 24.74
N HIS A 30 -18.89 23.44 23.51
CA HIS A 30 -17.48 23.15 23.24
C HIS A 30 -16.56 24.37 23.29
N GLY A 31 -17.12 25.57 23.13
CA GLY A 31 -16.44 26.86 23.34
C GLY A 31 -16.41 27.32 24.80
N ASP A 32 -17.01 26.58 25.74
CA ASP A 32 -16.98 26.89 27.17
C ASP A 32 -16.08 25.92 27.94
N LYS A 33 -14.86 26.39 28.24
CA LYS A 33 -13.85 25.63 28.98
C LYS A 33 -14.31 25.26 30.39
N GLU A 34 -15.05 26.14 31.07
CA GLU A 34 -15.51 25.91 32.44
C GLU A 34 -16.58 24.82 32.44
N THR A 35 -17.55 24.91 31.54
CA THR A 35 -18.60 23.90 31.37
C THR A 35 -17.99 22.53 31.09
N LEU A 36 -17.06 22.41 30.14
CA LEU A 36 -16.42 21.13 29.84
C LEU A 36 -15.55 20.59 30.97
N THR A 37 -14.91 21.47 31.75
CA THR A 37 -14.16 21.06 32.94
C THR A 37 -15.10 20.48 34.00
N LYS A 38 -16.24 21.13 34.27
CA LYS A 38 -17.27 20.64 35.19
C LYS A 38 -17.86 19.29 34.74
N LEU A 39 -18.01 19.09 33.44
CA LEU A 39 -18.46 17.83 32.86
C LEU A 39 -17.39 16.72 32.86
N GLY A 40 -16.15 17.03 33.23
CA GLY A 40 -15.04 16.07 33.27
C GLY A 40 -14.36 15.82 31.93
N TYR A 41 -14.59 16.68 30.93
CA TYR A 41 -14.03 16.55 29.57
C TYR A 41 -13.29 17.82 29.09
N PRO A 42 -12.36 18.42 29.88
CA PRO A 42 -11.68 19.66 29.51
C PRO A 42 -10.91 19.57 28.18
N GLN A 43 -10.48 18.37 27.77
CA GLN A 43 -9.82 18.10 26.49
C GLN A 43 -10.71 18.36 25.26
N MET A 44 -12.04 18.34 25.43
CA MET A 44 -13.00 18.58 24.36
C MET A 44 -13.25 20.08 24.10
N TYR A 45 -12.58 20.97 24.82
CA TYR A 45 -12.68 22.41 24.61
C TYR A 45 -12.00 22.77 23.29
N LEU A 46 -12.67 23.66 22.55
CA LEU A 46 -12.24 24.19 21.27
C LEU A 46 -12.50 25.70 21.27
N ASP A 47 -11.52 26.50 20.86
CA ASP A 47 -11.77 27.90 20.52
C ASP A 47 -12.43 27.95 19.13
N PRO A 48 -13.70 28.39 19.01
CA PRO A 48 -14.40 28.40 17.72
C PRO A 48 -13.70 29.25 16.66
N ALA A 49 -13.04 30.35 17.06
CA ALA A 49 -12.29 31.19 16.13
C ALA A 49 -10.98 30.54 15.68
N GLU A 50 -10.38 29.68 16.51
CA GLU A 50 -9.24 28.85 16.11
C GLU A 50 -9.71 27.75 15.14
N VAL A 51 -10.80 27.05 15.47
CA VAL A 51 -11.38 26.00 14.60
C VAL A 51 -11.74 26.54 13.22
N ASP A 52 -12.38 27.71 13.12
CA ASP A 52 -12.73 28.32 11.83
C ASP A 52 -11.48 28.61 10.96
N LYS A 53 -10.38 29.06 11.60
CA LYS A 53 -9.08 29.26 10.94
C LYS A 53 -8.42 27.94 10.53
N GLU A 54 -8.54 26.90 11.34
CA GLU A 54 -7.99 25.57 11.04
C GLU A 54 -8.69 24.94 9.84
N VAL A 55 -10.03 24.95 9.86
CA VAL A 55 -10.87 24.39 8.80
C VAL A 55 -10.65 25.17 7.51
N ASN A 56 -10.64 26.50 7.58
CA ASN A 56 -10.38 27.40 6.45
C ASN A 56 -11.28 27.12 5.22
N MET A 57 -12.56 26.79 5.46
CA MET A 57 -13.56 26.50 4.42
C MET A 57 -14.69 27.54 4.37
N GLY A 58 -14.45 28.75 4.89
CA GLY A 58 -15.40 29.87 4.78
C GLY A 58 -16.70 29.68 5.57
N GLY A 59 -16.64 29.11 6.78
CA GLY A 59 -17.80 29.02 7.69
C GLY A 59 -18.57 27.73 7.70
N ALA A 60 -17.90 26.60 7.46
CA ALA A 60 -18.53 25.31 7.68
C ALA A 60 -18.93 25.17 9.16
N ALA A 61 -20.24 25.06 9.41
CA ALA A 61 -20.77 24.84 10.75
C ALA A 61 -20.34 23.48 11.31
N CYS A 62 -20.28 23.33 12.64
CA CYS A 62 -19.83 22.11 13.29
C CYS A 62 -20.65 20.89 12.83
N GLU A 63 -21.97 21.05 12.73
CA GLU A 63 -22.92 20.04 12.30
C GLU A 63 -22.78 19.66 10.82
N ALA A 64 -22.18 20.49 9.97
CA ALA A 64 -21.92 20.14 8.57
C ALA A 64 -20.93 18.96 8.46
N CYS A 65 -19.95 18.89 9.37
CA CYS A 65 -18.93 17.84 9.40
C CYS A 65 -19.23 16.75 10.42
N HIS A 66 -19.89 17.09 11.53
CA HIS A 66 -20.14 16.17 12.64
C HIS A 66 -21.59 15.66 12.71
N LEU A 67 -22.54 16.24 11.97
CA LEU A 67 -23.95 15.82 11.93
C LEU A 67 -24.65 15.77 13.30
N GLY A 68 -24.15 16.54 14.28
CA GLY A 68 -24.82 16.74 15.57
C GLY A 68 -26.05 17.64 15.43
N ASN A 69 -26.91 17.67 16.45
CA ASN A 69 -28.07 18.56 16.50
C ASN A 69 -27.67 19.91 17.14
N PRO A 70 -27.52 21.00 16.36
CA PRO A 70 -27.06 22.29 16.88
C PRO A 70 -28.13 23.05 17.68
N ALA A 71 -29.37 22.55 17.72
CA ALA A 71 -30.48 23.18 18.43
C ALA A 71 -30.68 22.66 19.87
N SER A 72 -30.01 21.56 20.24
CA SER A 72 -30.18 20.93 21.55
C SER A 72 -28.93 21.08 22.42
N MET A 73 -29.11 21.53 23.66
CA MET A 73 -28.07 21.50 24.71
C MET A 73 -28.08 20.19 25.51
N ASP A 74 -29.09 19.32 25.31
CA ASP A 74 -29.10 18.00 25.91
C ASP A 74 -28.03 17.13 25.26
N ARG A 75 -27.18 16.49 26.08
CA ARG A 75 -26.02 15.73 25.61
C ARG A 75 -26.41 14.58 24.69
N GLU A 76 -27.49 13.87 24.97
CA GLU A 76 -27.86 12.68 24.20
C GLU A 76 -28.48 13.08 22.88
N GLU A 77 -29.38 14.06 22.90
CA GLU A 77 -30.03 14.57 21.69
C GLU A 77 -29.06 15.34 20.78
N ALA A 78 -28.15 16.14 21.35
CA ALA A 78 -27.14 16.88 20.58
C ALA A 78 -26.20 15.95 19.78
N HIS A 79 -25.92 14.76 20.31
CA HIS A 79 -24.95 13.85 19.72
C HIS A 79 -25.56 12.58 19.11
N LYS A 80 -26.89 12.52 18.99
CA LYS A 80 -27.63 11.37 18.48
C LYS A 80 -27.29 11.15 17.00
N GLY A 81 -26.79 9.96 16.67
CA GLY A 81 -26.45 9.60 15.30
C GLY A 81 -25.20 10.28 14.72
N MET A 82 -24.50 11.10 15.50
CA MET A 82 -23.25 11.75 15.09
C MET A 82 -22.17 10.71 14.77
N PRO A 83 -21.60 10.70 13.54
CA PRO A 83 -20.45 9.86 13.23
C PRO A 83 -19.21 10.36 13.99
N ARG A 84 -18.37 9.45 14.43
CA ARG A 84 -17.20 9.76 15.27
C ARG A 84 -16.01 8.92 14.83
N PRO A 85 -14.77 9.45 14.88
CA PRO A 85 -13.60 8.60 14.77
C PRO A 85 -13.62 7.54 15.88
N PHE A 86 -13.14 6.34 15.56
CA PHE A 86 -13.16 5.19 16.46
C PHE A 86 -11.90 4.34 16.26
N TYR A 87 -11.60 3.47 17.22
CA TYR A 87 -10.47 2.55 17.12
C TYR A 87 -10.94 1.14 16.77
N ALA A 88 -10.15 0.42 15.97
CA ALA A 88 -10.29 -1.02 15.88
C ALA A 88 -9.59 -1.66 17.09
N ALA A 89 -10.32 -2.48 17.85
CA ALA A 89 -9.83 -3.20 19.01
C ALA A 89 -9.71 -4.71 18.75
N VAL A 90 -8.67 -5.32 19.33
CA VAL A 90 -8.47 -6.77 19.32
C VAL A 90 -8.30 -7.26 20.76
N GLY A 91 -8.97 -8.35 21.10
CA GLY A 91 -8.86 -9.01 22.39
C GLY A 91 -9.79 -10.22 22.54
N PRO A 92 -9.94 -10.76 23.75
CA PRO A 92 -10.86 -11.87 24.01
C PRO A 92 -12.30 -11.58 23.57
N LYS A 93 -12.79 -10.35 23.79
CA LYS A 93 -14.15 -9.92 23.45
C LYS A 93 -14.26 -9.20 22.10
N TYR A 94 -13.16 -8.65 21.58
CA TYR A 94 -13.16 -7.87 20.34
C TYR A 94 -12.39 -8.54 19.21
N LYS A 95 -13.04 -8.70 18.05
CA LYS A 95 -12.47 -9.35 16.86
C LYS A 95 -12.17 -8.37 15.74
N TYR A 96 -11.26 -7.42 16.00
CA TYR A 96 -11.04 -6.25 15.15
C TYR A 96 -12.35 -5.47 14.96
N GLN A 97 -12.97 -5.10 16.08
CA GLN A 97 -14.27 -4.43 16.14
C GLN A 97 -14.11 -3.01 16.65
N ALA A 98 -15.04 -2.13 16.28
CA ALA A 98 -14.98 -0.73 16.66
C ALA A 98 -15.18 -0.54 18.16
N VAL A 99 -14.37 0.33 18.76
CA VAL A 99 -14.55 0.88 20.10
C VAL A 99 -14.44 2.40 20.02
N GLY A 100 -15.24 3.10 20.82
CA GLY A 100 -15.27 4.55 20.80
C GLY A 100 -14.04 5.18 21.46
N ARG A 101 -13.92 6.50 21.34
CA ARG A 101 -12.77 7.27 21.85
C ARG A 101 -12.76 7.46 23.37
N GLU A 102 -13.82 7.06 24.07
CA GLU A 102 -13.88 7.02 25.53
C GLU A 102 -12.76 6.17 26.13
N ILE A 103 -12.28 5.13 25.42
CA ILE A 103 -11.16 4.29 25.86
C ILE A 103 -9.82 5.05 25.92
N THR A 104 -9.73 6.17 25.18
CA THR A 104 -8.59 7.08 25.15
C THR A 104 -8.88 8.39 25.88
N ASN A 105 -9.92 8.43 26.71
CA ASN A 105 -10.42 9.65 27.35
C ASN A 105 -10.63 10.81 26.35
N PHE A 106 -11.04 10.49 25.12
CA PHE A 106 -11.23 11.47 24.04
C PHE A 106 -10.04 12.38 23.73
N GLU A 107 -8.83 11.94 24.06
CA GLU A 107 -7.62 12.71 23.81
C GLU A 107 -7.49 13.11 22.33
N SER A 108 -7.13 14.36 22.08
CA SER A 108 -6.96 14.92 20.73
C SER A 108 -6.13 14.01 19.83
N ILE A 109 -6.59 13.82 18.59
CA ILE A 109 -5.89 13.04 17.57
C ILE A 109 -4.71 13.88 17.07
N GLN A 110 -3.56 13.68 17.71
CA GLN A 110 -2.31 14.39 17.47
C GLN A 110 -1.15 13.39 17.42
N PRO A 111 -0.07 13.69 16.69
CA PRO A 111 1.04 12.77 16.54
C PRO A 111 1.78 12.61 17.87
N LYS A 112 2.03 11.36 18.26
CA LYS A 112 2.76 10.98 19.47
C LYS A 112 3.90 10.02 19.15
N GLY A 113 5.07 10.30 19.73
CA GLY A 113 6.27 9.49 19.55
C GLY A 113 7.00 9.78 18.24
N LYS A 114 7.91 8.88 17.87
CA LYS A 114 8.78 9.01 16.68
C LYS A 114 8.49 7.99 15.58
N ASP A 115 7.68 6.97 15.88
CA ASP A 115 7.29 5.93 14.91
C ASP A 115 6.25 6.52 13.93
N ARG A 116 6.72 6.91 12.74
CA ARG A 116 5.86 7.48 11.67
C ARG A 116 4.71 6.56 11.28
N THR A 117 4.78 5.26 11.60
CA THR A 117 3.70 4.31 11.32
C THR A 117 2.57 4.32 12.34
N LYS A 118 2.77 4.90 13.53
CA LYS A 118 1.84 4.83 14.67
C LYS A 118 1.61 6.17 15.37
N LEU A 119 1.99 7.29 14.76
CA LEU A 119 1.84 8.63 15.34
C LEU A 119 0.45 8.89 15.94
N LEU A 120 -0.61 8.39 15.30
CA LEU A 120 -2.00 8.63 15.69
C LEU A 120 -2.67 7.43 16.36
N ASN A 121 -1.95 6.32 16.56
CA ASN A 121 -2.49 5.15 17.23
C ASN A 121 -2.27 5.26 18.74
N ALA A 122 -3.26 5.81 19.44
CA ALA A 122 -3.21 5.98 20.89
C ALA A 122 -3.27 4.64 21.64
N LYS A 123 -2.73 4.64 22.86
CA LYS A 123 -2.93 3.56 23.84
C LYS A 123 -4.18 3.87 24.68
N PRO A 124 -4.84 2.86 25.27
CA PRO A 124 -5.89 3.11 26.26
C PRO A 124 -5.39 4.04 27.37
N ALA A 125 -6.22 5.01 27.76
CA ALA A 125 -5.91 5.93 28.86
C ALA A 125 -5.91 5.21 30.22
N ASP A 126 -6.77 4.20 30.36
CA ASP A 126 -6.81 3.29 31.50
C ASP A 126 -6.61 1.84 31.03
N PRO A 127 -5.40 1.27 31.21
CA PRO A 127 -5.12 -0.11 30.84
C PRO A 127 -5.97 -1.15 31.57
N LYS A 128 -6.34 -0.91 32.83
CA LYS A 128 -7.16 -1.85 33.62
C LYS A 128 -8.58 -1.91 33.08
N LYS A 129 -9.19 -0.75 32.84
CA LYS A 129 -10.51 -0.66 32.20
C LYS A 129 -10.51 -1.31 30.82
N ALA A 130 -9.45 -1.12 30.04
CA ALA A 130 -9.31 -1.78 28.74
C ALA A 130 -9.28 -3.32 28.88
N GLU A 131 -8.54 -3.83 29.85
CA GLU A 131 -8.48 -5.26 30.16
C GLU A 131 -9.84 -5.83 30.60
N GLU A 132 -10.57 -5.15 31.48
CA GLU A 132 -11.92 -5.53 31.93
C GLU A 132 -12.93 -5.58 30.76
N MET A 133 -12.81 -4.61 29.85
CA MET A 133 -13.56 -4.57 28.60
C MET A 133 -13.14 -5.70 27.64
N GLY A 134 -12.02 -6.39 27.88
CA GLY A 134 -11.49 -7.44 27.02
C GLY A 134 -10.77 -6.89 25.79
N ILE A 135 -10.23 -5.67 25.88
CA ILE A 135 -9.39 -5.02 24.87
C ILE A 135 -7.93 -5.31 25.22
N LYS A 136 -7.24 -6.02 24.33
CA LYS A 136 -5.79 -6.24 24.46
C LYS A 136 -4.99 -5.15 23.76
N ASN A 137 -5.41 -4.76 22.56
CA ASN A 137 -4.72 -3.77 21.74
C ASN A 137 -5.71 -2.89 20.96
N LEU A 138 -5.37 -1.60 20.83
CA LEU A 138 -5.91 -0.71 19.80
C LEU A 138 -4.95 -0.76 18.61
N VAL A 139 -5.46 -1.13 17.44
CA VAL A 139 -4.61 -1.48 16.29
C VAL A 139 -4.69 -0.49 15.14
N GLN A 140 -5.76 0.31 15.08
CA GLN A 140 -5.97 1.32 14.05
C GLN A 140 -6.97 2.38 14.49
N LEU A 141 -6.73 3.63 14.07
CA LEU A 141 -7.70 4.72 14.09
C LEU A 141 -8.44 4.78 12.74
N ASN A 142 -9.77 4.78 12.78
CA ASN A 142 -10.63 5.05 11.63
C ASN A 142 -11.35 6.39 11.84
N TYR A 143 -11.51 7.16 10.77
CA TYR A 143 -12.24 8.42 10.81
C TYR A 143 -13.74 8.21 10.70
N HIS A 144 -14.49 9.30 10.89
CA HIS A 144 -15.95 9.28 11.03
C HIS A 144 -16.68 8.88 9.73
N ASP A 145 -16.00 8.95 8.58
CA ASP A 145 -16.46 8.53 7.26
C ASP A 145 -16.23 7.03 6.98
N HIS A 146 -15.90 6.25 8.02
CA HIS A 146 -15.95 4.79 8.00
C HIS A 146 -17.17 4.26 8.77
N ASP A 147 -17.74 3.16 8.29
CA ASP A 147 -18.76 2.40 9.01
C ASP A 147 -18.13 1.58 10.15
N PRO A 148 -18.52 1.75 11.42
CA PRO A 148 -17.92 1.05 12.56
C PRO A 148 -18.18 -0.46 12.56
N LYS A 149 -19.18 -0.95 11.81
CA LYS A 149 -19.50 -2.38 11.75
C LYS A 149 -18.58 -3.13 10.78
N THR A 150 -18.28 -2.55 9.63
CA THR A 150 -17.50 -3.17 8.55
C THR A 150 -16.09 -2.60 8.41
N MET A 151 -15.81 -1.44 9.02
CA MET A 151 -14.62 -0.61 8.83
C MET A 151 -14.49 -0.01 7.43
N ALA A 152 -15.45 -0.26 6.53
CA ALA A 152 -15.41 0.24 5.17
C ALA A 152 -15.75 1.73 5.11
N TYR A 153 -15.22 2.42 4.10
CA TYR A 153 -15.67 3.76 3.73
C TYR A 153 -17.19 3.81 3.52
N SER A 154 -17.84 4.84 4.05
CA SER A 154 -19.28 5.09 3.87
C SER A 154 -19.52 6.26 2.90
N PRO A 155 -19.92 5.98 1.64
CA PRO A 155 -20.39 6.99 0.70
C PRO A 155 -21.51 7.88 1.26
N GLU A 156 -22.42 7.30 2.06
CA GLU A 156 -23.53 8.05 2.64
C GLU A 156 -23.05 9.13 3.62
N ILE A 157 -22.18 8.75 4.56
CA ILE A 157 -21.61 9.72 5.52
C ILE A 157 -20.77 10.76 4.78
N ALA A 158 -19.92 10.33 3.84
CA ALA A 158 -19.08 11.27 3.09
C ALA A 158 -19.90 12.28 2.27
N MET A 159 -21.03 11.87 1.68
CA MET A 159 -21.94 12.79 0.99
C MET A 159 -22.61 13.76 1.97
N LYS A 160 -22.96 13.30 3.17
CA LYS A 160 -23.57 14.13 4.22
C LYS A 160 -22.56 15.09 4.86
N THR A 161 -21.26 14.80 4.81
CA THR A 161 -20.21 15.66 5.40
C THR A 161 -19.43 16.41 4.33
N CYS A 162 -18.30 15.85 3.85
CA CYS A 162 -17.43 16.47 2.86
C CYS A 162 -18.18 16.85 1.58
N GLY A 163 -19.18 16.07 1.18
CA GLY A 163 -19.99 16.27 -0.02
C GLY A 163 -20.87 17.52 0.00
N GLN A 164 -21.12 18.13 1.16
CA GLN A 164 -21.83 19.41 1.24
C GLN A 164 -21.05 20.54 0.56
N CYS A 165 -19.72 20.50 0.63
CA CYS A 165 -18.82 21.50 0.05
C CYS A 165 -18.04 20.97 -1.17
N HIS A 166 -17.87 19.66 -1.27
CA HIS A 166 -17.04 18.97 -2.27
C HIS A 166 -17.84 17.87 -2.99
N GLU A 167 -19.05 18.19 -3.42
CA GLU A 167 -20.01 17.23 -3.96
C GLU A 167 -19.44 16.42 -5.14
N ASN A 168 -18.75 17.10 -6.06
CA ASN A 168 -18.19 16.47 -7.26
C ASN A 168 -17.05 15.53 -6.90
N GLU A 169 -16.14 15.96 -6.02
CA GLU A 169 -15.02 15.16 -5.54
C GLU A 169 -15.51 13.88 -4.84
N VAL A 170 -16.52 14.00 -3.97
CA VAL A 170 -17.10 12.84 -3.27
C VAL A 170 -17.85 11.93 -4.25
N LYS A 171 -18.61 12.46 -5.22
CA LYS A 171 -19.25 11.67 -6.28
C LYS A 171 -18.25 10.90 -7.14
N ASP A 172 -17.11 11.52 -7.45
CA ASP A 172 -16.03 10.87 -8.18
C ASP A 172 -15.39 9.75 -7.35
N TYR A 173 -15.06 10.03 -6.08
CA TYR A 173 -14.49 9.05 -5.16
C TYR A 173 -15.42 7.84 -4.95
N ASN A 174 -16.72 8.08 -4.80
CA ASN A 174 -17.76 7.06 -4.66
C ASN A 174 -17.86 6.11 -5.86
N LYS A 175 -17.32 6.50 -7.02
CA LYS A 175 -17.28 5.67 -8.24
C LYS A 175 -15.90 5.10 -8.53
N ALA A 176 -14.86 5.62 -7.85
CA ALA A 176 -13.47 5.27 -8.08
C ALA A 176 -13.16 3.83 -7.64
N GLY A 177 -12.01 3.32 -8.10
CA GLY A 177 -11.52 2.01 -7.70
C GLY A 177 -11.28 1.89 -6.19
N MET A 178 -10.87 2.98 -5.54
CA MET A 178 -10.64 3.05 -4.10
C MET A 178 -11.95 3.09 -3.31
N GLY A 179 -12.87 4.03 -3.60
CA GLY A 179 -14.12 4.16 -2.83
C GLY A 179 -15.04 2.93 -2.88
N LEU A 180 -14.93 2.10 -3.92
CA LEU A 180 -15.70 0.86 -4.07
C LEU A 180 -14.90 -0.43 -3.85
N ASN A 181 -13.60 -0.33 -3.55
CA ASN A 181 -12.69 -1.48 -3.46
C ASN A 181 -12.75 -2.41 -4.68
N LYS A 182 -12.92 -1.83 -5.89
CA LYS A 182 -13.24 -2.58 -7.12
C LYS A 182 -12.28 -3.73 -7.35
N THR A 183 -10.98 -3.44 -7.36
CA THR A 183 -9.96 -4.43 -7.71
C THR A 183 -9.85 -5.55 -6.70
N GLN A 184 -10.04 -5.29 -5.40
CA GLN A 184 -10.01 -6.35 -4.38
C GLN A 184 -11.25 -7.24 -4.50
N ARG A 185 -12.44 -6.66 -4.75
CA ARG A 185 -13.69 -7.40 -4.96
C ARG A 185 -13.71 -8.26 -6.22
N GLY A 186 -12.77 -8.05 -7.15
CA GLY A 186 -12.54 -8.96 -8.27
C GLY A 186 -11.90 -10.30 -7.89
N PHE A 187 -11.28 -10.42 -6.71
CA PHE A 187 -10.71 -11.67 -6.20
C PHE A 187 -11.75 -12.41 -5.37
N LYS A 188 -12.63 -13.21 -5.99
CA LYS A 188 -13.72 -13.88 -5.25
C LYS A 188 -13.31 -15.17 -4.55
N THR A 189 -12.36 -15.91 -5.12
CA THR A 189 -11.96 -17.24 -4.66
C THR A 189 -10.46 -17.45 -4.75
N TRP A 190 -9.95 -18.46 -4.05
CA TRP A 190 -8.59 -18.97 -4.19
C TRP A 190 -8.38 -19.68 -5.52
N SER A 191 -9.40 -20.39 -5.99
CA SER A 191 -9.28 -21.35 -7.09
C SER A 191 -9.69 -20.83 -8.49
N ALA A 192 -9.99 -19.53 -8.63
CA ALA A 192 -10.27 -18.93 -9.93
C ALA A 192 -9.03 -18.89 -10.83
N ASP A 193 -9.19 -19.16 -12.13
CA ASP A 193 -8.10 -19.05 -13.10
C ASP A 193 -7.63 -17.61 -13.30
N LYS A 194 -8.55 -16.64 -13.28
CA LYS A 194 -8.30 -15.19 -13.32
C LYS A 194 -9.19 -14.50 -12.29
N PRO A 195 -8.69 -13.50 -11.55
CA PRO A 195 -7.32 -12.97 -11.53
C PRO A 195 -6.29 -13.87 -10.81
N GLY A 196 -6.67 -15.10 -10.47
CA GLY A 196 -5.84 -16.06 -9.75
C GLY A 196 -5.84 -15.86 -8.22
N PRO A 197 -5.32 -16.83 -7.45
CA PRO A 197 -5.04 -16.64 -6.03
C PRO A 197 -4.07 -15.47 -5.86
N GLN A 198 -4.24 -14.69 -4.79
CA GLN A 198 -3.48 -13.46 -4.58
C GLN A 198 -3.03 -13.33 -3.13
N ASN A 199 -1.94 -12.60 -2.91
CA ASN A 199 -1.30 -12.47 -1.60
C ASN A 199 -2.21 -11.97 -0.47
N CYS A 200 -3.04 -10.95 -0.70
CA CYS A 200 -4.06 -10.45 0.24
C CYS A 200 -5.24 -11.41 0.42
N GLY A 201 -5.34 -12.46 -0.39
CA GLY A 201 -6.45 -13.40 -0.38
C GLY A 201 -7.65 -12.93 -1.20
N PRO A 202 -8.72 -13.73 -1.22
CA PRO A 202 -9.98 -13.32 -1.81
C PRO A 202 -10.62 -12.20 -0.98
N TRP A 203 -11.64 -11.58 -1.54
CA TRP A 203 -12.50 -10.66 -0.83
C TRP A 203 -13.49 -11.43 0.05
N PHE A 204 -13.43 -11.17 1.36
CA PHE A 204 -14.20 -11.90 2.38
C PHE A 204 -15.55 -11.27 2.74
N GLY A 205 -15.85 -10.06 2.23
CA GLY A 205 -17.02 -9.28 2.64
C GLY A 205 -18.37 -9.81 2.16
N ASP A 206 -18.45 -10.28 0.92
CA ASP A 206 -19.70 -10.74 0.30
C ASP A 206 -19.60 -12.13 -0.38
N ASN A 207 -18.48 -12.86 -0.21
CA ASN A 207 -18.23 -14.15 -0.86
C ASN A 207 -18.21 -15.37 0.09
N TYR A 208 -18.81 -15.26 1.28
CA TYR A 208 -18.73 -16.31 2.32
C TYR A 208 -19.09 -17.71 1.81
N GLU A 209 -20.23 -17.86 1.13
CA GLU A 209 -20.71 -19.19 0.69
C GLU A 209 -19.79 -19.82 -0.37
N GLU A 210 -19.21 -19.01 -1.26
CA GLU A 210 -18.27 -19.49 -2.29
C GLU A 210 -16.95 -19.97 -1.64
N LEU A 211 -16.44 -19.19 -0.68
CA LEU A 211 -15.23 -19.54 0.09
C LEU A 211 -15.46 -20.76 0.99
N LYS A 212 -16.66 -20.89 1.59
CA LYS A 212 -17.06 -22.08 2.33
C LYS A 212 -17.02 -23.32 1.43
N GLY A 213 -17.55 -23.22 0.22
CA GLY A 213 -17.62 -24.32 -0.74
C GLY A 213 -16.27 -24.82 -1.25
N GLU A 214 -15.29 -23.93 -1.46
CA GLU A 214 -13.94 -24.34 -1.88
C GLU A 214 -13.02 -24.77 -0.72
N CYS A 215 -13.47 -24.54 0.52
CA CYS A 215 -12.77 -24.98 1.70
C CYS A 215 -13.00 -26.48 1.95
N ALA A 216 -11.93 -27.28 1.98
CA ALA A 216 -11.99 -28.69 2.34
C ALA A 216 -12.62 -28.92 3.74
N ARG A 217 -12.55 -27.90 4.60
CA ARG A 217 -13.14 -27.86 5.94
C ARG A 217 -14.25 -26.80 6.04
N GLY A 218 -15.07 -26.66 5.00
CA GLY A 218 -16.10 -25.62 4.87
C GLY A 218 -17.01 -25.49 6.09
N GLU A 219 -17.42 -26.58 6.74
CA GLU A 219 -18.23 -26.51 7.97
C GLU A 219 -17.51 -25.83 9.15
N GLY A 220 -16.18 -25.82 9.15
CA GLY A 220 -15.37 -25.06 10.11
C GLY A 220 -15.17 -23.59 9.74
N PHE A 221 -15.46 -23.18 8.50
CA PHE A 221 -15.36 -21.78 8.07
C PHE A 221 -16.69 -21.06 8.33
N THR A 222 -16.71 -20.19 9.34
CA THR A 222 -17.95 -19.54 9.80
C THR A 222 -18.12 -18.13 9.25
N LYS A 223 -19.37 -17.62 9.23
CA LYS A 223 -19.66 -16.22 8.88
C LYS A 223 -18.89 -15.22 9.74
N ALA A 224 -18.68 -15.53 11.02
CA ALA A 224 -17.91 -14.69 11.94
C ALA A 224 -16.42 -14.60 11.52
N MET A 225 -15.83 -15.73 11.09
CA MET A 225 -14.46 -15.75 10.54
C MET A 225 -14.35 -14.89 9.28
N SER A 226 -15.30 -15.02 8.34
CA SER A 226 -15.35 -14.22 7.12
C SER A 226 -15.50 -12.72 7.42
N ALA A 227 -16.44 -12.36 8.30
CA ALA A 227 -16.67 -10.98 8.69
C ALA A 227 -15.46 -10.36 9.42
N GLY A 228 -14.72 -11.15 10.20
CA GLY A 228 -13.45 -10.72 10.78
C GLY A 228 -12.44 -10.37 9.69
N LEU A 229 -12.22 -11.28 8.74
CA LEU A 229 -11.31 -11.05 7.61
C LEU A 229 -11.73 -9.88 6.72
N ASP A 230 -13.03 -9.67 6.51
CA ASP A 230 -13.56 -8.50 5.78
C ASP A 230 -13.16 -7.17 6.45
N ARG A 231 -13.41 -7.03 7.76
CA ARG A 231 -12.90 -5.85 8.51
C ARG A 231 -11.38 -5.74 8.42
N GLY A 232 -10.70 -6.87 8.49
CA GLY A 232 -9.25 -6.98 8.31
C GLY A 232 -8.76 -6.65 6.90
N CYS A 233 -9.61 -6.64 5.87
CA CYS A 233 -9.33 -6.10 4.53
C CYS A 233 -9.59 -4.59 4.49
N ASN A 234 -10.69 -4.13 5.08
CA ASN A 234 -11.10 -2.72 5.13
C ASN A 234 -10.11 -1.81 5.87
N LYS A 235 -9.23 -2.38 6.70
CA LYS A 235 -8.09 -1.65 7.27
C LYS A 235 -7.25 -0.88 6.24
N CYS A 236 -7.08 -1.45 5.04
CA CYS A 236 -6.24 -0.92 3.97
C CYS A 236 -7.00 0.00 2.99
N HIS A 237 -8.31 0.18 3.18
CA HIS A 237 -9.19 0.85 2.24
C HIS A 237 -9.53 2.25 2.73
N ALA A 238 -9.17 3.26 1.93
CA ALA A 238 -9.19 4.65 2.33
C ALA A 238 -10.60 5.27 2.32
N SER A 239 -10.72 6.41 3.00
CA SER A 239 -11.85 7.34 3.02
C SER A 239 -11.39 8.76 2.66
N CYS A 240 -12.25 9.78 2.80
CA CYS A 240 -11.89 11.17 2.51
C CYS A 240 -10.84 11.67 3.53
N ASN A 241 -11.11 11.48 4.82
CA ASN A 241 -10.20 11.95 5.88
C ASN A 241 -8.90 11.17 5.92
N ASP A 242 -8.90 9.92 5.46
CA ASP A 242 -7.71 9.09 5.38
C ASP A 242 -6.59 9.70 4.52
N CYS A 243 -6.95 10.53 3.54
CA CYS A 243 -6.00 11.21 2.65
C CYS A 243 -5.90 12.71 2.93
N HIS A 244 -7.01 13.35 3.31
CA HIS A 244 -7.09 14.81 3.34
C HIS A 244 -6.90 15.42 4.73
N TYR A 245 -7.10 14.68 5.82
CA TYR A 245 -6.88 15.21 7.17
C TYR A 245 -5.39 15.20 7.54
N GLU A 246 -4.90 16.32 8.09
CA GLU A 246 -3.47 16.54 8.38
C GLU A 246 -3.09 16.34 9.85
N GLY A 247 -3.84 15.51 10.58
CA GLY A 247 -3.58 15.27 12.01
C GLY A 247 -2.23 14.63 12.33
N HIS A 248 -1.49 14.13 11.34
CA HIS A 248 -0.12 13.63 11.54
C HIS A 248 0.93 14.74 11.70
N LYS A 249 0.58 15.99 11.39
CA LYS A 249 1.48 17.14 11.56
C LYS A 249 1.44 17.61 13.00
N ALA A 250 2.62 17.71 13.63
CA ALA A 250 2.71 18.21 14.99
C ALA A 250 2.25 19.67 15.03
N SER A 251 1.09 19.89 15.63
CA SER A 251 0.49 21.22 15.75
C SER A 251 -0.47 21.25 16.95
N LYS A 252 -1.00 22.44 17.28
CA LYS A 252 -2.16 22.55 18.17
C LYS A 252 -3.48 22.39 17.41
N ALA A 253 -3.41 22.43 16.08
CA ALA A 253 -4.57 22.44 15.21
C ALA A 253 -5.21 21.06 15.12
N ARG A 254 -6.55 21.00 15.20
CA ARG A 254 -7.34 19.76 15.26
C ARG A 254 -8.22 19.55 14.02
N HIS A 255 -8.34 20.54 13.15
CA HIS A 255 -9.21 20.51 11.97
C HIS A 255 -8.50 20.98 10.70
N THR A 256 -7.26 20.54 10.47
CA THR A 256 -6.50 20.89 9.27
C THR A 256 -6.67 19.86 8.17
N PHE A 257 -6.89 20.36 6.96
CA PHE A 257 -7.09 19.55 5.77
C PHE A 257 -6.24 20.04 4.61
N THR A 258 -5.82 19.13 3.74
CA THR A 258 -5.08 19.44 2.52
C THR A 258 -5.83 19.03 1.27
N LYS A 259 -5.76 19.87 0.24
CA LYS A 259 -6.20 19.51 -1.11
C LYS A 259 -5.29 18.46 -1.75
N LYS A 260 -3.98 18.49 -1.44
CA LYS A 260 -2.98 17.61 -2.02
C LYS A 260 -2.45 16.64 -0.95
N PRO A 261 -2.79 15.34 -1.03
CA PRO A 261 -2.26 14.33 -0.13
C PRO A 261 -0.73 14.32 -0.07
N GLU A 262 -0.17 14.26 1.13
CA GLU A 262 1.27 14.08 1.34
C GLU A 262 1.66 12.61 1.27
N THR A 263 2.93 12.34 0.95
CA THR A 263 3.46 10.96 0.85
C THR A 263 3.17 10.10 2.09
N LEU A 264 3.23 10.66 3.30
CA LEU A 264 2.96 9.93 4.53
C LEU A 264 1.49 9.46 4.64
N THR A 265 0.55 10.24 4.10
CA THR A 265 -0.87 9.88 4.12
C THR A 265 -1.15 8.65 3.25
N CYS A 266 -0.46 8.55 2.10
CA CYS A 266 -0.53 7.37 1.23
C CYS A 266 -0.10 6.09 1.97
N TYR A 267 0.68 6.23 3.05
CA TYR A 267 1.17 5.15 3.89
C TYR A 267 0.36 4.93 5.18
N GLY A 268 -0.73 5.69 5.37
CA GLY A 268 -1.65 5.58 6.49
C GLY A 268 -1.61 6.74 7.49
N GLY A 269 -0.75 7.75 7.29
CA GLY A 269 -0.75 8.98 8.11
C GLY A 269 -0.47 8.73 9.60
N GLY A 270 0.25 7.66 9.94
CA GLY A 270 0.51 7.28 11.34
C GLY A 270 -0.66 6.66 12.09
N ARG A 271 -1.78 6.33 11.43
CA ARG A 271 -2.92 5.62 12.04
C ARG A 271 -2.73 4.11 12.18
N GLY A 272 -1.54 3.64 11.84
CA GLY A 272 -1.16 2.25 11.61
C GLY A 272 -0.42 2.08 10.28
N THR A 273 0.08 0.87 10.02
CA THR A 273 0.78 0.49 8.76
C THR A 273 -0.16 -0.20 7.78
N ILE A 274 -0.92 0.56 6.97
CA ILE A 274 -2.18 0.02 6.43
C ILE A 274 -2.46 0.31 4.97
N CYS A 275 -2.15 1.49 4.47
CA CYS A 275 -2.37 1.81 3.05
C CYS A 275 -1.19 1.29 2.22
N HIS A 276 -0.41 2.14 1.53
CA HIS A 276 0.68 1.70 0.66
C HIS A 276 1.85 1.00 1.36
N ALA A 277 2.07 1.22 2.66
CA ALA A 277 3.07 0.50 3.45
C ALA A 277 2.85 -1.03 3.41
N GLY A 278 1.60 -1.49 3.35
CA GLY A 278 1.27 -2.91 3.22
C GLY A 278 1.68 -3.51 1.87
N PRO A 279 1.05 -3.11 0.75
CA PRO A 279 1.32 -3.67 -0.55
C PRO A 279 2.69 -3.26 -1.13
N MET A 280 3.19 -2.05 -0.90
CA MET A 280 4.45 -1.59 -1.51
C MET A 280 5.68 -2.01 -0.71
N ASP A 281 5.69 -1.79 0.60
CA ASP A 281 6.82 -2.18 1.43
C ASP A 281 6.71 -3.63 1.88
N ARG A 282 5.61 -4.05 2.51
CA ARG A 282 5.53 -5.40 3.11
C ARG A 282 5.31 -6.55 2.11
N ARG A 283 4.56 -6.32 1.02
CA ARG A 283 4.33 -7.34 -0.01
C ARG A 283 5.40 -7.29 -1.09
N ARG A 284 5.48 -6.17 -1.80
CA ARG A 284 6.37 -6.03 -2.95
C ARG A 284 7.84 -5.95 -2.53
N GLY A 285 8.14 -5.26 -1.42
CA GLY A 285 9.52 -5.01 -1.00
C GLY A 285 10.20 -3.89 -1.78
N ALA A 286 9.42 -3.13 -2.54
CA ALA A 286 9.86 -1.99 -3.32
C ALA A 286 8.99 -0.78 -2.97
N GLY A 287 9.08 -0.36 -1.70
CA GLY A 287 8.43 0.83 -1.19
C GLY A 287 9.12 2.11 -1.60
N TYR A 288 8.39 3.21 -1.51
CA TYR A 288 8.88 4.56 -1.81
C TYR A 288 9.61 5.17 -0.61
N MET A 289 8.99 5.18 0.58
CA MET A 289 9.62 5.77 1.78
C MET A 289 10.66 4.86 2.43
N ARG A 290 10.41 3.54 2.48
CA ARG A 290 11.28 2.53 3.10
C ARG A 290 11.72 2.89 4.53
N GLN A 291 12.96 2.56 4.93
CA GLN A 291 13.49 2.76 6.29
C GLN A 291 12.59 2.13 7.34
N GLU A 292 11.90 2.92 8.18
CA GLU A 292 11.00 2.40 9.20
C GLU A 292 9.73 1.73 8.61
N PHE A 293 9.43 1.99 7.34
CA PHE A 293 8.34 1.33 6.62
C PHE A 293 8.79 0.04 5.92
N ALA A 294 10.11 -0.13 5.71
CA ALA A 294 10.66 -1.30 5.04
C ALA A 294 10.58 -2.56 5.92
N PHE A 295 10.66 -3.71 5.28
CA PHE A 295 10.76 -5.00 5.96
C PHE A 295 11.91 -5.78 5.31
N PRO A 296 12.94 -6.19 6.07
CA PRO A 296 13.17 -5.86 7.48
C PRO A 296 13.33 -4.36 7.72
N VAL A 297 12.97 -3.93 8.94
CA VAL A 297 12.90 -2.51 9.31
C VAL A 297 14.31 -1.91 9.31
N ASN A 298 14.47 -0.75 8.68
CA ASN A 298 15.74 -0.01 8.56
C ASN A 298 16.88 -0.72 7.80
N GLU A 299 16.61 -1.84 7.13
CA GLU A 299 17.63 -2.53 6.31
C GLU A 299 17.65 -2.06 4.85
N LEU A 300 16.59 -1.40 4.38
CA LEU A 300 16.48 -0.88 3.02
C LEU A 300 16.45 0.64 3.01
N HIS A 301 17.43 1.23 2.32
CA HIS A 301 17.53 2.67 2.10
C HIS A 301 16.35 3.22 1.32
N ASP A 302 15.94 4.43 1.65
CA ASP A 302 14.90 5.22 1.00
C ASP A 302 15.12 5.40 -0.51
N ASP A 303 14.01 5.62 -1.23
CA ASP A 303 14.04 5.96 -2.64
C ASP A 303 14.71 7.32 -2.85
N VAL A 304 15.55 7.45 -3.87
CA VAL A 304 16.31 8.69 -4.12
C VAL A 304 15.40 9.88 -4.43
N HIS A 305 14.19 9.64 -4.94
CA HIS A 305 13.22 10.71 -5.17
C HIS A 305 12.57 11.16 -3.87
N PHE A 306 12.27 10.22 -2.96
CA PHE A 306 11.74 10.54 -1.64
C PHE A 306 12.75 11.38 -0.84
N ALA A 307 14.03 10.97 -0.84
CA ALA A 307 15.12 11.72 -0.22
C ALA A 307 15.27 13.15 -0.76
N LYS A 308 14.87 13.37 -2.02
CA LYS A 308 14.88 14.69 -2.69
C LYS A 308 13.56 15.45 -2.57
N GLY A 309 12.61 14.96 -1.79
CA GLY A 309 11.34 15.64 -1.51
C GLY A 309 10.27 15.50 -2.60
N VAL A 310 10.47 14.65 -3.61
CA VAL A 310 9.44 14.34 -4.62
C VAL A 310 8.29 13.61 -3.93
N GLN A 311 7.07 14.07 -4.17
CA GLN A 311 5.85 13.50 -3.60
C GLN A 311 5.26 12.42 -4.51
N CYS A 312 4.44 11.53 -3.94
CA CYS A 312 3.71 10.54 -4.74
C CYS A 312 2.90 11.18 -5.87
N THR A 313 2.29 12.33 -5.61
CA THR A 313 1.42 13.05 -6.55
C THR A 313 2.16 13.78 -7.67
N ASP A 314 3.48 13.89 -7.59
CA ASP A 314 4.30 14.42 -8.70
C ASP A 314 4.43 13.40 -9.84
N CYS A 315 4.41 12.11 -9.50
CA CYS A 315 4.45 10.98 -10.44
C CYS A 315 3.06 10.40 -10.73
N HIS A 316 2.17 10.41 -9.73
CA HIS A 316 0.80 9.89 -9.82
C HIS A 316 -0.21 11.03 -9.95
N GLU A 317 -0.55 11.40 -11.18
CA GLU A 317 -1.61 12.36 -11.44
C GLU A 317 -2.98 11.78 -11.04
N SER A 318 -3.72 12.52 -10.23
CA SER A 318 -5.11 12.20 -9.91
C SER A 318 -6.03 12.70 -11.00
N LYS A 319 -6.87 11.81 -11.54
CA LYS A 319 -7.99 12.15 -12.43
C LYS A 319 -9.25 11.52 -11.82
N ASN A 320 -10.21 12.35 -11.41
CA ASN A 320 -11.46 11.91 -10.76
C ASN A 320 -11.20 10.94 -9.59
N HIS A 321 -10.27 11.31 -8.71
CA HIS A 321 -9.81 10.49 -7.58
C HIS A 321 -9.22 9.11 -7.95
N SER A 322 -8.75 8.96 -9.19
CA SER A 322 -7.96 7.82 -9.65
C SER A 322 -6.52 8.25 -9.91
N TYR A 323 -5.57 7.63 -9.19
CA TYR A 323 -4.13 7.95 -9.25
C TYR A 323 -3.36 7.09 -10.28
N GLY A 324 -4.08 6.42 -11.17
CA GLY A 324 -3.53 5.41 -12.08
C GLY A 324 -2.91 4.22 -11.34
N HIS A 325 -2.16 3.41 -12.07
CA HIS A 325 -1.48 2.24 -11.54
C HIS A 325 0.03 2.28 -11.81
N ILE A 326 0.80 1.62 -10.94
CA ILE A 326 2.28 1.56 -10.98
C ILE A 326 2.86 0.91 -12.25
N GLY A 327 2.03 0.20 -13.02
CA GLY A 327 2.40 -0.43 -14.28
C GLY A 327 1.95 0.36 -15.51
N SER A 328 1.17 1.43 -15.33
CA SER A 328 0.56 2.17 -16.43
C SER A 328 1.60 2.93 -17.26
N ALA A 329 1.27 3.17 -18.53
CA ALA A 329 2.09 3.98 -19.43
C ALA A 329 2.30 5.40 -18.90
N ASP A 330 1.29 5.99 -18.24
CA ASP A 330 1.37 7.33 -17.65
C ASP A 330 2.42 7.38 -16.53
N ALA A 331 2.43 6.38 -15.64
CA ALA A 331 3.45 6.29 -14.58
C ALA A 331 4.86 6.14 -15.18
N ARG A 332 5.04 5.41 -16.28
CA ARG A 332 6.33 5.29 -16.98
C ARG A 332 6.74 6.59 -17.68
N LYS A 333 5.80 7.30 -18.29
CA LYS A 333 6.04 8.60 -18.95
C LYS A 333 6.38 9.69 -17.95
N SER A 334 5.98 9.56 -16.68
CA SER A 334 6.30 10.56 -15.65
C SER A 334 7.82 10.76 -15.47
N CYS A 335 8.63 9.73 -15.70
CA CYS A 335 10.10 9.85 -15.68
C CYS A 335 10.62 10.91 -16.66
N GLN A 336 9.98 11.05 -17.84
CA GLN A 336 10.39 12.03 -18.85
C GLN A 336 10.28 13.47 -18.34
N LYS A 337 9.37 13.77 -17.39
CA LYS A 337 9.20 15.12 -16.84
C LYS A 337 10.45 15.65 -16.16
N CYS A 338 11.25 14.76 -15.56
CA CYS A 338 12.47 15.12 -14.83
C CYS A 338 13.76 14.58 -15.49
N HIS A 339 13.64 13.61 -16.40
CA HIS A 339 14.77 12.90 -17.03
C HIS A 339 14.66 12.85 -18.55
N THR A 340 14.25 13.96 -19.19
CA THR A 340 13.95 14.02 -20.64
C THR A 340 15.03 13.39 -21.52
N GLU A 341 16.29 13.80 -21.40
CA GLU A 341 17.33 13.33 -22.31
C GLU A 341 17.70 11.86 -22.09
N VAL A 342 17.67 11.41 -20.84
CA VAL A 342 17.89 9.99 -20.51
C VAL A 342 16.73 9.14 -21.02
N TYR A 343 15.50 9.61 -20.84
CA TYR A 343 14.30 8.93 -21.31
C TYR A 343 14.31 8.81 -22.84
N ASP A 344 14.54 9.91 -23.55
CA ASP A 344 14.57 9.93 -25.02
C ASP A 344 15.71 9.07 -25.58
N ALA A 345 16.88 9.10 -24.92
CA ALA A 345 18.01 8.25 -25.27
C ALA A 345 17.67 6.76 -25.12
N ALA A 346 17.06 6.38 -23.99
CA ALA A 346 16.66 5.02 -23.71
C ALA A 346 15.59 4.53 -24.70
N GLN A 347 14.58 5.34 -25.03
CA GLN A 347 13.54 4.98 -26.01
C GLN A 347 14.12 4.70 -27.40
N LYS A 348 15.23 5.37 -27.77
CA LYS A 348 15.93 5.19 -29.06
C LYS A 348 17.00 4.10 -29.03
N SER A 349 17.19 3.40 -27.90
CA SER A 349 18.20 2.36 -27.77
C SER A 349 17.59 0.96 -27.81
N GLU A 350 18.46 -0.05 -27.82
CA GLU A 350 18.08 -1.46 -27.69
C GLU A 350 17.32 -1.75 -26.39
N HIS A 351 17.44 -0.87 -25.39
CA HIS A 351 16.72 -0.94 -24.12
C HIS A 351 15.38 -0.17 -24.12
N GLY A 352 14.89 0.34 -25.27
CA GLY A 352 13.62 1.08 -25.34
C GLY A 352 12.41 0.29 -24.84
N ASN A 353 12.49 -1.03 -24.91
CA ASN A 353 11.48 -1.97 -24.39
C ASN A 353 11.81 -2.53 -22.99
N VAL A 354 12.68 -1.87 -22.24
CA VAL A 354 12.96 -2.17 -20.83
C VAL A 354 12.34 -1.07 -19.96
N ASP A 355 11.62 -1.47 -18.92
CA ASP A 355 11.12 -0.55 -17.92
C ASP A 355 12.29 -0.01 -17.09
N CYS A 356 12.34 1.31 -16.83
CA CYS A 356 13.43 1.93 -16.09
C CYS A 356 13.66 1.27 -14.72
N SER A 357 12.58 0.82 -14.05
CA SER A 357 12.69 0.13 -12.77
C SER A 357 13.43 -1.22 -12.87
N SER A 358 13.49 -1.85 -14.05
CA SER A 358 14.29 -3.07 -14.28
C SER A 358 15.77 -2.83 -14.03
N CYS A 359 16.28 -1.62 -14.30
CA CYS A 359 17.68 -1.28 -14.09
C CYS A 359 17.91 -0.61 -12.73
N HIS A 360 16.96 0.23 -12.30
CA HIS A 360 17.16 1.11 -11.15
C HIS A 360 16.65 0.59 -9.80
N VAL A 361 15.98 -0.57 -9.75
CA VAL A 361 15.67 -1.27 -8.49
C VAL A 361 16.71 -2.35 -8.25
N LYS A 362 17.58 -2.19 -7.24
CA LYS A 362 18.70 -3.12 -6.96
C LYS A 362 18.41 -4.15 -5.87
N ALA A 363 17.59 -3.79 -4.89
CA ALA A 363 17.27 -4.66 -3.77
C ALA A 363 15.78 -4.59 -3.48
N VAL A 364 15.20 -5.75 -3.17
CA VAL A 364 13.78 -5.88 -2.79
C VAL A 364 13.68 -6.59 -1.45
N GLY A 365 12.80 -6.10 -0.58
CA GLY A 365 12.60 -6.67 0.74
C GLY A 365 11.37 -7.56 0.86
N ALA A 366 10.94 -7.64 2.11
CA ALA A 366 9.62 -8.00 2.58
C ALA A 366 9.31 -9.49 2.52
N TYR A 367 8.05 -9.87 2.27
CA TYR A 367 7.63 -11.27 2.25
C TYR A 367 8.50 -12.10 1.29
N GLN A 368 9.19 -13.09 1.82
CA GLN A 368 9.88 -14.12 1.03
C GLN A 368 9.02 -15.37 0.83
N PHE A 369 8.01 -15.53 1.70
CA PHE A 369 6.93 -16.49 1.60
C PHE A 369 5.63 -15.83 2.07
N THR A 370 4.50 -16.37 1.66
CA THR A 370 3.25 -16.12 2.35
C THR A 370 2.34 -17.32 2.25
N PHE A 371 1.85 -17.75 3.41
CA PHE A 371 0.95 -18.89 3.52
C PHE A 371 -0.35 -18.51 4.19
N TRP A 372 -1.43 -19.15 3.78
CA TRP A 372 -2.74 -19.05 4.40
C TRP A 372 -3.12 -20.41 4.96
N GLY A 373 -3.38 -20.50 6.26
CA GLY A 373 -3.74 -21.75 6.92
C GLY A 373 -4.45 -21.54 8.25
N PRO A 374 -4.82 -22.62 8.95
CA PRO A 374 -5.41 -22.53 10.27
C PRO A 374 -4.53 -21.74 11.23
N GLY A 375 -5.14 -20.90 12.05
CA GLY A 375 -4.41 -20.05 12.99
C GLY A 375 -5.32 -19.07 13.70
N LYS A 376 -4.74 -17.98 14.20
CA LYS A 376 -5.47 -16.87 14.81
C LYS A 376 -5.40 -15.63 13.92
N SER A 377 -6.57 -15.14 13.48
CA SER A 377 -6.71 -13.91 12.72
C SER A 377 -7.78 -13.02 13.34
N GLU A 378 -7.55 -11.71 13.37
CA GLU A 378 -8.48 -10.71 13.92
C GLU A 378 -9.02 -11.09 15.31
N GLY A 379 -8.16 -11.67 16.17
CA GLY A 379 -8.48 -12.04 17.54
C GLY A 379 -9.23 -13.36 17.73
N MET A 380 -9.53 -14.12 16.67
CA MET A 380 -10.25 -15.41 16.74
C MET A 380 -9.53 -16.52 15.96
N PRO A 381 -9.78 -17.81 16.27
CA PRO A 381 -9.41 -18.90 15.39
C PRO A 381 -10.00 -18.70 14.00
N ASN A 382 -9.22 -19.02 12.96
CA ASN A 382 -9.63 -18.89 11.57
C ASN A 382 -8.92 -19.93 10.71
N LEU A 383 -9.61 -20.50 9.73
CA LEU A 383 -9.02 -21.44 8.76
C LEU A 383 -8.14 -20.77 7.70
N TYR A 384 -8.28 -19.45 7.55
CA TYR A 384 -7.50 -18.62 6.63
C TYR A 384 -6.76 -17.51 7.39
N THR A 385 -5.82 -17.90 8.24
CA THR A 385 -4.86 -16.99 8.87
C THR A 385 -3.68 -16.77 7.93
N LYS A 386 -3.31 -15.50 7.73
CA LYS A 386 -2.21 -15.12 6.85
C LYS A 386 -0.87 -15.13 7.60
N TYR A 387 -0.03 -16.12 7.32
CA TYR A 387 1.36 -16.22 7.75
C TYR A 387 2.28 -15.54 6.74
N LYS A 388 2.56 -14.26 6.97
CA LYS A 388 3.31 -13.40 6.04
C LYS A 388 4.65 -12.92 6.58
N GLU A 389 4.95 -13.14 7.86
CA GLU A 389 6.09 -12.50 8.53
C GLU A 389 7.44 -13.16 8.22
N TYR A 390 7.56 -13.77 7.04
CA TYR A 390 8.81 -14.21 6.43
C TYR A 390 9.54 -13.00 5.83
N TYR A 391 9.98 -12.09 6.70
CA TYR A 391 10.60 -10.84 6.28
C TYR A 391 12.08 -11.03 6.03
N GLY A 392 12.55 -10.56 4.88
CA GLY A 392 13.97 -10.52 4.58
C GLY A 392 14.20 -9.85 3.23
N THR A 393 15.41 -9.98 2.69
CA THR A 393 15.76 -9.33 1.42
C THR A 393 16.14 -10.33 0.34
N ARG A 394 16.04 -9.84 -0.90
CA ARG A 394 16.51 -10.51 -2.10
C ARG A 394 17.32 -9.52 -2.93
N ASP A 395 18.45 -10.00 -3.44
CA ASP A 395 19.25 -9.33 -4.45
C ASP A 395 18.55 -9.37 -5.81
N LEU A 396 18.35 -8.19 -6.41
CA LEU A 396 17.81 -7.98 -7.75
C LEU A 396 16.40 -8.58 -8.01
N PRO A 397 15.46 -7.81 -8.56
CA PRO A 397 14.26 -8.39 -9.15
C PRO A 397 14.61 -9.22 -10.41
N THR A 398 13.77 -10.21 -10.68
CA THR A 398 13.78 -11.00 -11.92
C THR A 398 13.17 -10.18 -13.04
N ILE A 399 13.87 -10.04 -14.16
CA ILE A 399 13.39 -9.32 -15.33
C ILE A 399 12.60 -10.29 -16.20
N VAL A 400 11.33 -9.97 -16.47
CA VAL A 400 10.42 -10.83 -17.23
C VAL A 400 9.77 -10.02 -18.34
N LYS A 401 9.65 -10.62 -19.52
CA LYS A 401 8.93 -10.02 -20.64
C LYS A 401 7.43 -10.12 -20.41
N GLN A 402 6.76 -8.98 -20.31
CA GLN A 402 5.33 -8.86 -20.11
C GLN A 402 4.61 -9.39 -21.38
N PRO A 403 3.77 -10.43 -21.27
CA PRO A 403 3.22 -11.12 -22.46
C PRO A 403 2.31 -10.27 -23.36
N ALA A 404 1.57 -9.32 -22.81
CA ALA A 404 0.62 -8.47 -23.53
C ALA A 404 1.25 -7.23 -24.18
N THR A 405 2.32 -6.69 -23.61
CA THR A 405 2.97 -5.43 -24.06
C THR A 405 4.36 -5.65 -24.66
N GLY A 406 4.99 -6.80 -24.38
CA GLY A 406 6.36 -7.09 -24.78
C GLY A 406 7.43 -6.36 -23.97
N LEU A 407 7.05 -5.57 -22.96
CA LEU A 407 7.96 -4.80 -22.11
C LEU A 407 8.70 -5.71 -21.12
N TRP A 408 10.00 -5.49 -20.94
CA TRP A 408 10.79 -6.17 -19.90
C TRP A 408 10.67 -5.42 -18.58
N ILE A 409 10.06 -6.06 -17.57
CA ILE A 409 9.72 -5.46 -16.29
C ILE A 409 10.38 -6.21 -15.13
N PRO A 410 10.67 -5.53 -13.99
CA PRO A 410 11.16 -6.21 -12.80
C PRO A 410 10.01 -6.82 -12.01
N LEU A 411 10.10 -8.11 -11.74
CA LEU A 411 9.17 -8.85 -10.89
C LEU A 411 9.91 -9.42 -9.67
N LYS A 412 9.19 -9.61 -8.56
CA LYS A 412 9.65 -10.45 -7.43
C LYS A 412 8.85 -11.76 -7.42
N PRO A 413 9.38 -12.88 -7.95
CA PRO A 413 8.75 -14.19 -7.84
C PRO A 413 8.94 -14.78 -6.44
N TYR A 414 7.89 -15.05 -5.68
CA TYR A 414 8.04 -15.70 -4.37
C TYR A 414 6.97 -16.78 -4.12
N PRO A 415 7.30 -17.81 -3.33
CA PRO A 415 6.40 -18.91 -3.08
C PRO A 415 5.21 -18.52 -2.20
N MET A 416 4.03 -18.99 -2.57
CA MET A 416 2.79 -18.81 -1.83
C MET A 416 1.95 -20.08 -1.79
N GLY A 417 1.11 -20.20 -0.76
CA GLY A 417 0.17 -21.31 -0.67
C GLY A 417 -1.01 -21.04 0.25
N THR A 418 -2.14 -21.67 -0.02
CA THR A 418 -3.33 -21.67 0.84
C THR A 418 -3.73 -23.11 1.15
N MET A 419 -3.85 -23.42 2.44
CA MET A 419 -4.32 -24.71 2.97
C MET A 419 -5.83 -24.86 2.85
N ASN A 420 -6.33 -26.08 3.03
CA ASN A 420 -7.75 -26.41 3.04
C ASN A 420 -8.45 -26.08 1.71
N ILE A 421 -7.79 -26.23 0.57
CA ILE A 421 -8.41 -25.99 -0.75
C ILE A 421 -8.78 -27.32 -1.40
N ASN A 422 -10.06 -27.50 -1.75
CA ASN A 422 -10.53 -28.74 -2.40
C ASN A 422 -10.62 -28.64 -3.93
N LYS A 423 -10.46 -27.43 -4.50
CA LYS A 423 -10.66 -27.15 -5.92
C LYS A 423 -9.36 -26.76 -6.62
N LYS A 424 -9.05 -27.48 -7.70
CA LYS A 424 -7.87 -27.23 -8.55
C LYS A 424 -8.23 -26.29 -9.72
N PRO A 425 -7.50 -25.19 -9.93
CA PRO A 425 -7.67 -24.33 -11.12
C PRO A 425 -7.27 -25.05 -12.42
N LYS A 426 -7.71 -24.54 -13.58
CA LYS A 426 -7.38 -25.10 -14.91
C LYS A 426 -6.05 -24.58 -15.45
N SER A 427 -5.63 -23.37 -15.06
CA SER A 427 -4.43 -22.71 -15.58
C SER A 427 -3.13 -23.12 -14.88
N VAL A 428 -3.07 -24.32 -14.29
CA VAL A 428 -1.88 -24.83 -13.60
C VAL A 428 -0.69 -24.92 -14.56
N GLY A 429 0.47 -24.47 -14.11
CA GLY A 429 1.73 -24.48 -14.86
C GLY A 429 1.83 -23.42 -15.95
N LYS A 430 0.95 -22.40 -15.96
CA LYS A 430 0.98 -21.30 -16.94
C LYS A 430 1.36 -19.98 -16.27
N LEU A 431 2.14 -19.16 -16.99
CA LEU A 431 2.37 -17.76 -16.61
C LEU A 431 1.12 -16.96 -16.95
N MET A 432 0.50 -16.38 -15.93
CA MET A 432 -0.76 -15.65 -16.04
C MET A 432 -0.56 -14.19 -15.62
N LEU A 433 -1.26 -13.30 -16.33
CA LEU A 433 -1.38 -11.88 -15.97
C LEU A 433 -2.52 -11.71 -14.96
N ARG A 434 -2.40 -10.77 -14.02
CA ARG A 434 -3.44 -10.47 -13.03
C ARG A 434 -4.52 -9.53 -13.59
N ASP A 435 -5.05 -9.80 -14.77
CA ASP A 435 -6.23 -9.10 -15.25
C ASP A 435 -7.51 -9.57 -14.52
N ILE A 436 -8.45 -8.65 -14.31
CA ILE A 436 -9.79 -8.95 -13.81
C ILE A 436 -10.73 -8.75 -14.98
N GLN A 437 -11.37 -9.84 -15.40
CA GLN A 437 -12.40 -9.79 -16.43
C GLN A 437 -13.56 -8.92 -15.95
N LYS A 438 -14.10 -8.14 -16.88
CA LYS A 438 -15.24 -7.26 -16.61
C LYS A 438 -16.39 -8.05 -15.98
N THR A 439 -16.76 -7.71 -14.76
CA THR A 439 -17.80 -8.41 -13.98
C THR A 439 -18.61 -7.44 -13.14
N THR A 440 -19.87 -7.78 -12.88
CA THR A 440 -20.76 -7.02 -12.00
C THR A 440 -20.64 -7.56 -10.57
N VAL A 441 -20.45 -6.64 -9.63
CA VAL A 441 -20.37 -6.92 -8.19
C VAL A 441 -21.52 -6.22 -7.49
N LYS A 442 -22.14 -6.89 -6.51
CA LYS A 442 -23.18 -6.32 -5.65
C LYS A 442 -22.54 -5.32 -4.69
N GLY A 443 -23.08 -4.11 -4.60
CA GLY A 443 -22.64 -3.13 -3.62
C GLY A 443 -23.35 -3.30 -2.28
N ASN A 444 -22.77 -2.69 -1.24
CA ASN A 444 -23.35 -2.65 0.10
C ASN A 444 -24.19 -1.38 0.28
N THR A 445 -25.48 -1.46 -0.08
CA THR A 445 -26.40 -0.32 0.02
C THR A 445 -26.60 0.18 1.44
N ALA A 446 -26.36 -0.67 2.46
CA ALA A 446 -26.49 -0.29 3.86
C ALA A 446 -25.45 0.75 4.34
N ILE A 447 -24.39 0.99 3.56
CA ILE A 447 -23.39 2.04 3.84
C ILE A 447 -23.37 3.14 2.77
N GLY A 448 -24.32 3.12 1.82
CA GLY A 448 -24.45 4.11 0.74
C GLY A 448 -23.80 3.74 -0.59
N GLN A 449 -23.30 2.51 -0.78
CA GLN A 449 -22.81 2.07 -2.09
C GLN A 449 -23.97 1.88 -3.09
N PRO A 450 -23.73 1.99 -4.42
CA PRO A 450 -24.73 1.62 -5.42
C PRO A 450 -25.13 0.15 -5.30
N GLU A 451 -26.31 -0.24 -5.79
CA GLU A 451 -26.78 -1.63 -5.74
C GLU A 451 -25.82 -2.62 -6.40
N SER A 452 -25.17 -2.17 -7.48
CA SER A 452 -24.10 -2.90 -8.14
C SER A 452 -23.13 -1.95 -8.86
N PHE A 453 -21.96 -2.47 -9.21
CA PHE A 453 -20.97 -1.77 -10.03
C PHE A 453 -20.10 -2.75 -10.81
N GLU A 454 -19.50 -2.25 -11.88
CA GLU A 454 -18.56 -3.03 -12.70
C GLU A 454 -17.14 -2.98 -12.13
N VAL A 455 -16.48 -4.13 -12.18
CA VAL A 455 -15.06 -4.30 -11.87
C VAL A 455 -14.37 -4.84 -13.12
N GLU A 456 -13.28 -4.19 -13.50
CA GLU A 456 -12.38 -4.63 -14.56
C GLU A 456 -10.95 -4.20 -14.17
N ARG A 457 -9.96 -4.99 -14.59
CA ARG A 457 -8.55 -4.58 -14.58
C ARG A 457 -7.84 -5.18 -15.77
N LYS A 458 -7.22 -4.35 -16.59
CA LYS A 458 -6.44 -4.80 -17.75
C LYS A 458 -5.07 -5.32 -17.31
N ALA A 459 -4.48 -6.15 -18.16
CA ALA A 459 -3.21 -6.81 -17.87
C ALA A 459 -2.04 -5.84 -17.69
N ASP A 460 -2.07 -4.72 -18.39
CA ASP A 460 -1.02 -3.69 -18.42
C ASP A 460 -1.16 -2.61 -17.34
N GLU A 461 -2.23 -2.63 -16.54
CA GLU A 461 -2.43 -1.65 -15.48
C GLU A 461 -1.46 -1.87 -14.30
N VAL A 462 -1.40 -3.09 -13.77
CA VAL A 462 -0.54 -3.43 -12.62
C VAL A 462 0.71 -4.23 -13.00
N ASN A 463 0.68 -4.93 -14.15
CA ASN A 463 1.75 -5.81 -14.62
C ASN A 463 2.16 -6.95 -13.65
N ASP A 464 1.36 -7.19 -12.60
CA ASP A 464 1.55 -8.36 -11.74
C ASP A 464 1.24 -9.65 -12.51
N MET A 465 2.02 -10.68 -12.21
CA MET A 465 1.87 -12.02 -12.77
C MET A 465 1.78 -13.07 -11.67
N TYR A 466 1.47 -14.30 -12.06
CA TYR A 466 1.51 -15.47 -11.19
C TYR A 466 1.60 -16.75 -12.00
N ILE A 467 1.98 -17.82 -11.31
CA ILE A 467 1.89 -19.19 -11.82
C ILE A 467 1.26 -20.05 -10.74
N ILE A 468 0.08 -20.62 -10.99
CA ILE A 468 -0.47 -21.66 -10.11
C ILE A 468 0.32 -22.93 -10.38
N THR A 469 0.97 -23.50 -9.36
CA THR A 469 1.87 -24.64 -9.54
C THR A 469 1.15 -25.96 -9.36
N GLY A 470 0.13 -26.00 -8.50
CA GLY A 470 -0.71 -27.17 -8.35
C GLY A 470 -1.51 -27.19 -7.04
N LEU A 471 -2.22 -28.31 -6.87
CA LEU A 471 -2.91 -28.65 -5.64
C LEU A 471 -2.19 -29.87 -5.05
N TYR A 472 -1.56 -29.71 -3.89
CA TYR A 472 -0.66 -30.68 -3.28
C TYR A 472 -1.30 -31.26 -2.02
N GLY A 473 -1.38 -32.58 -1.92
CA GLY A 473 -1.97 -33.27 -0.77
C GLY A 473 -0.94 -33.72 0.27
N GLY A 474 -1.44 -34.48 1.25
CA GLY A 474 -0.64 -35.09 2.30
C GLY A 474 -0.50 -34.25 3.54
N TYR A 475 -1.10 -33.06 3.61
CA TYR A 475 -1.06 -32.21 4.80
C TYR A 475 -2.11 -32.69 5.81
N LYS A 476 -1.71 -32.89 7.06
CA LYS A 476 -2.46 -33.63 8.10
C LYS A 476 -3.93 -33.20 8.19
N THR A 477 -4.21 -32.13 8.93
CA THR A 477 -5.56 -31.58 9.12
C THR A 477 -5.88 -30.49 8.09
N ASN A 478 -4.95 -30.22 7.17
CA ASN A 478 -5.04 -29.19 6.14
C ASN A 478 -5.48 -29.73 4.77
N ASP A 479 -5.61 -31.06 4.63
CA ASP A 479 -5.93 -31.80 3.40
C ASP A 479 -4.96 -31.47 2.25
N LYS A 480 -5.22 -30.36 1.55
CA LYS A 480 -4.48 -29.93 0.37
C LYS A 480 -4.09 -28.45 0.44
N MET A 481 -2.91 -28.16 -0.08
CA MET A 481 -2.40 -26.83 -0.34
C MET A 481 -2.55 -26.48 -1.82
N LEU A 482 -3.25 -25.39 -2.13
CA LEU A 482 -3.14 -24.73 -3.43
C LEU A 482 -1.87 -23.86 -3.41
N ALA A 483 -0.86 -24.20 -4.21
CA ALA A 483 0.37 -23.42 -4.32
C ALA A 483 0.44 -22.61 -5.60
N TRP A 484 1.08 -21.45 -5.49
CA TRP A 484 1.39 -20.59 -6.62
C TRP A 484 2.66 -19.78 -6.36
N ILE A 485 3.26 -19.29 -7.44
CA ILE A 485 4.31 -18.28 -7.40
C ILE A 485 3.63 -16.93 -7.62
N GLN A 486 3.76 -16.03 -6.65
CA GLN A 486 3.36 -14.63 -6.80
C GLN A 486 4.48 -13.86 -7.47
N MET A 487 4.18 -13.09 -8.51
CA MET A 487 5.18 -12.28 -9.23
C MET A 487 4.71 -10.83 -9.26
N ASP A 488 5.13 -10.05 -8.27
CA ASP A 488 4.71 -8.66 -8.15
C ASP A 488 5.62 -7.74 -8.96
N LYS A 489 5.06 -6.77 -9.71
CA LYS A 489 5.85 -5.74 -10.40
C LYS A 489 6.51 -4.79 -9.40
N MET A 490 7.82 -4.61 -9.49
CA MET A 490 8.55 -3.62 -8.72
C MET A 490 8.44 -2.26 -9.41
N SER A 491 8.25 -1.18 -8.65
CA SER A 491 7.98 0.14 -9.23
C SER A 491 8.61 1.32 -8.50
N HIS A 492 8.85 1.20 -7.20
CA HIS A 492 9.60 2.20 -6.45
C HIS A 492 10.94 1.63 -6.05
N SER A 493 11.61 2.33 -5.13
CA SER A 493 12.96 2.01 -4.68
C SER A 493 13.99 2.22 -5.77
N ILE A 494 13.73 3.25 -6.57
CA ILE A 494 14.61 3.69 -7.63
C ILE A 494 15.84 4.29 -6.96
N GLY A 495 17.00 3.85 -7.41
CA GLY A 495 18.28 4.41 -7.05
C GLY A 495 19.24 4.37 -8.22
N GLU A 496 20.52 4.23 -7.92
CA GLU A 496 21.53 4.02 -8.95
C GLU A 496 21.21 2.78 -9.78
N ALA A 497 21.46 2.85 -11.09
CA ALA A 497 21.29 1.72 -11.99
C ALA A 497 22.26 0.58 -11.64
N ARG A 498 21.83 -0.67 -11.82
CA ARG A 498 22.70 -1.85 -11.79
C ARG A 498 23.64 -1.87 -12.99
N ASP A 499 24.75 -2.59 -12.85
CA ASP A 499 25.74 -2.71 -13.93
C ASP A 499 25.23 -3.60 -15.07
N CYS A 500 25.69 -3.35 -16.30
CA CYS A 500 25.30 -4.14 -17.48
C CYS A 500 25.52 -5.64 -17.28
N ALA A 501 26.61 -6.02 -16.60
CA ALA A 501 26.95 -7.42 -16.32
C ALA A 501 25.89 -8.14 -15.46
N SER A 502 25.13 -7.43 -14.63
CA SER A 502 24.05 -8.03 -13.82
C SER A 502 22.91 -8.61 -14.67
N CYS A 503 22.79 -8.14 -15.92
CA CYS A 503 21.85 -8.66 -16.91
C CYS A 503 22.60 -9.52 -17.94
N HIS A 504 23.71 -9.02 -18.49
CA HIS A 504 24.35 -9.59 -19.68
C HIS A 504 25.50 -10.57 -19.40
N SER A 505 25.71 -11.01 -18.15
CA SER A 505 26.71 -12.05 -17.85
C SER A 505 26.17 -13.48 -17.99
N SER A 506 24.84 -13.64 -18.00
CA SER A 506 24.19 -14.94 -18.04
C SER A 506 22.77 -14.82 -18.61
N HIS A 507 22.39 -15.82 -19.40
CA HIS A 507 21.00 -16.00 -19.85
C HIS A 507 20.07 -16.51 -18.73
N GLU A 508 20.64 -17.11 -17.67
CA GLU A 508 19.92 -17.54 -16.46
C GLU A 508 20.03 -16.46 -15.37
N GLN A 509 18.90 -16.12 -14.76
CA GLN A 509 18.81 -15.16 -13.68
C GLN A 509 18.82 -15.90 -12.34
N LYS A 510 19.66 -15.45 -11.41
CA LYS A 510 19.76 -16.01 -10.06
C LYS A 510 19.57 -14.92 -9.02
N ALA A 511 18.83 -15.25 -7.97
CA ALA A 511 18.63 -14.39 -6.82
C ALA A 511 18.60 -15.22 -5.55
N THR A 512 19.28 -14.76 -4.51
CA THR A 512 19.28 -15.34 -3.17
C THR A 512 18.34 -14.55 -2.28
N SER A 513 17.45 -15.26 -1.60
CA SER A 513 16.55 -14.69 -0.60
C SER A 513 16.94 -15.23 0.76
N TRP A 514 16.95 -14.38 1.77
CA TRP A 514 16.96 -14.80 3.17
C TRP A 514 15.73 -14.22 3.87
N TYR A 515 15.35 -14.80 4.99
CA TYR A 515 14.23 -14.33 5.80
C TYR A 515 14.38 -14.72 7.26
N THR A 516 13.71 -13.94 8.10
CA THR A 516 13.38 -14.25 9.48
C THR A 516 11.87 -14.41 9.58
N PHE A 517 11.41 -15.39 10.34
CA PHE A 517 10.00 -15.53 10.72
C PHE A 517 9.86 -15.40 12.23
N ASP A 518 9.04 -14.44 12.66
CA ASP A 518 8.80 -14.16 14.07
C ASP A 518 7.33 -13.80 14.30
N ILE A 519 6.50 -14.82 14.55
CA ILE A 519 5.11 -14.60 14.98
C ILE A 519 4.95 -15.17 16.39
N PRO A 520 4.81 -14.30 17.42
CA PRO A 520 4.51 -14.73 18.77
C PRO A 520 3.24 -15.57 18.84
N GLY A 521 3.33 -16.75 19.46
CA GLY A 521 2.23 -17.70 19.57
C GLY A 521 2.09 -18.67 18.38
N VAL A 522 2.95 -18.56 17.36
CA VAL A 522 3.09 -19.56 16.28
C VAL A 522 4.40 -20.33 16.46
N VAL A 523 5.49 -19.63 16.78
CA VAL A 523 6.80 -20.20 17.09
C VAL A 523 7.25 -19.80 18.50
N LYS A 524 8.06 -20.65 19.14
CA LYS A 524 8.63 -20.38 20.48
C LYS A 524 9.78 -19.38 20.46
N LYS A 525 10.51 -19.34 19.35
CA LYS A 525 11.60 -18.40 19.06
C LYS A 525 11.59 -18.09 17.55
N PRO A 526 12.05 -16.91 17.12
CA PRO A 526 12.25 -16.62 15.71
C PRO A 526 13.14 -17.68 15.05
N PHE A 527 12.89 -17.96 13.77
CA PHE A 527 13.79 -18.79 12.96
C PHE A 527 14.19 -18.05 11.68
N ASN A 528 15.36 -18.42 11.14
CA ASN A 528 15.90 -17.83 9.92
C ASN A 528 15.99 -18.89 8.83
N GLY A 529 15.89 -18.46 7.58
CA GLY A 529 16.10 -19.34 6.44
C GLY A 529 16.53 -18.60 5.19
N SER A 530 16.83 -19.36 4.16
CA SER A 530 17.19 -18.83 2.85
C SER A 530 16.83 -19.79 1.72
N TYR A 531 16.82 -19.28 0.50
CA TYR A 531 16.73 -20.08 -0.73
C TYR A 531 17.35 -19.33 -1.91
N THR A 532 17.74 -20.07 -2.94
CA THR A 532 18.16 -19.53 -4.23
C THR A 532 17.03 -19.71 -5.23
N MET A 533 16.61 -18.63 -5.87
CA MET A 533 15.71 -18.68 -7.01
C MET A 533 16.53 -18.63 -8.30
N THR A 534 16.28 -19.59 -9.19
CA THR A 534 16.91 -19.69 -10.51
C THR A 534 15.83 -19.63 -11.58
N ALA A 535 15.92 -18.67 -12.52
CA ALA A 535 14.95 -18.49 -13.60
C ALA A 535 15.67 -18.42 -14.96
N GLY A 536 15.26 -19.27 -15.91
CA GLY A 536 15.83 -19.29 -17.26
C GLY A 536 15.03 -20.17 -18.21
N LYS A 537 15.69 -20.71 -19.24
CA LYS A 537 15.07 -21.56 -20.28
C LYS A 537 14.36 -22.81 -19.73
N LYS A 538 14.81 -23.33 -18.59
CA LYS A 538 14.24 -24.52 -17.94
C LYS A 538 13.02 -24.21 -17.06
N GLY A 539 12.61 -22.95 -16.95
CA GLY A 539 11.59 -22.51 -16.00
C GLY A 539 12.18 -21.82 -14.78
N ILE A 540 11.41 -21.83 -13.70
CA ILE A 540 11.77 -21.21 -12.42
C ILE A 540 11.87 -22.29 -11.33
N ARG A 541 12.93 -22.22 -10.53
CA ARG A 541 13.23 -23.17 -9.46
C ARG A 541 13.60 -22.42 -8.19
N PHE A 542 13.13 -22.90 -7.05
CA PHE A 542 13.49 -22.50 -5.71
C PHE A 542 14.31 -23.63 -5.11
N GLU A 543 15.61 -23.40 -4.96
CA GLU A 543 16.63 -24.39 -4.65
C GLU A 543 17.34 -24.00 -3.35
N ASN A 544 18.09 -24.94 -2.76
CA ASN A 544 18.91 -24.70 -1.57
C ASN A 544 18.12 -24.09 -0.40
N MET A 545 16.87 -24.53 -0.18
CA MET A 545 16.09 -24.08 0.97
C MET A 545 16.76 -24.53 2.26
N THR A 546 17.14 -23.57 3.10
CA THR A 546 17.69 -23.83 4.44
C THR A 546 16.88 -23.12 5.50
N ASN A 547 16.83 -23.70 6.70
CA ASN A 547 16.17 -23.14 7.86
C ASN A 547 16.97 -23.49 9.11
N THR A 548 17.06 -22.56 10.05
CA THR A 548 17.38 -22.91 11.44
C THR A 548 16.24 -23.75 12.02
N GLU A 549 16.49 -24.41 13.14
CA GLU A 549 15.47 -25.20 13.85
C GLU A 549 14.14 -24.43 14.05
N ILE A 550 13.04 -25.04 13.62
CA ILE A 550 11.68 -24.48 13.76
C ILE A 550 11.01 -25.11 14.98
N LEU A 551 10.84 -24.31 16.03
CA LEU A 551 10.17 -24.72 17.25
C LEU A 551 8.75 -24.13 17.30
N THR A 552 7.73 -24.94 17.07
CA THR A 552 6.33 -24.50 17.08
C THR A 552 5.85 -24.20 18.50
N ALA A 553 4.91 -23.25 18.62
CA ALA A 553 4.14 -23.04 19.82
C ALA A 553 3.21 -24.23 20.11
N GLU A 554 2.72 -24.35 21.34
CA GLU A 554 1.81 -25.41 21.73
C GLU A 554 0.52 -25.38 20.89
N GLY A 555 0.11 -26.55 20.38
CA GLY A 555 -1.11 -26.68 19.57
C GLY A 555 -1.00 -26.14 18.13
N VAL A 556 0.20 -25.73 17.69
CA VAL A 556 0.44 -25.24 16.31
C VAL A 556 1.18 -26.30 15.51
N ASP A 557 0.66 -26.64 14.33
CA ASP A 557 1.36 -27.52 13.39
C ASP A 557 2.26 -26.71 12.46
N SER A 558 3.46 -27.21 12.17
CA SER A 558 4.36 -26.55 11.23
C SER A 558 3.78 -26.54 9.81
N GLU A 559 2.89 -27.47 9.46
CA GLU A 559 2.23 -27.49 8.15
C GLU A 559 1.25 -26.32 7.95
N ASP A 560 0.80 -25.64 9.01
CA ASP A 560 -0.11 -24.49 8.92
C ASP A 560 0.57 -23.25 8.36
N PHE A 561 1.86 -23.08 8.65
CA PHE A 561 2.64 -21.89 8.29
C PHE A 561 3.88 -22.21 7.46
N ALA A 562 4.53 -23.37 7.61
CA ALA A 562 5.77 -23.75 6.92
C ALA A 562 5.61 -25.00 6.02
N PRO A 563 4.68 -25.01 5.03
CA PRO A 563 4.42 -26.19 4.19
C PRO A 563 5.59 -26.59 3.28
N PHE A 564 6.57 -25.68 3.08
CA PHE A 564 7.80 -25.96 2.34
C PHE A 564 8.68 -27.01 3.00
N LEU A 565 8.55 -27.25 4.31
CA LEU A 565 9.27 -28.33 4.99
C LEU A 565 8.85 -29.71 4.47
N LYS A 566 7.59 -29.82 4.06
CA LYS A 566 7.02 -31.06 3.53
C LYS A 566 7.25 -31.20 2.03
N ASN A 567 7.06 -30.12 1.28
CA ASN A 567 7.16 -30.13 -0.17
C ASN A 567 7.90 -28.88 -0.67
N PRO A 568 9.24 -28.85 -0.58
CA PRO A 568 10.04 -27.70 -1.00
C PRO A 568 9.95 -27.46 -2.52
N GLU A 569 9.69 -28.51 -3.29
CA GLU A 569 9.61 -28.49 -4.75
C GLU A 569 8.24 -28.03 -5.29
N ALA A 570 7.26 -27.74 -4.42
CA ALA A 570 5.91 -27.35 -4.82
C ALA A 570 5.85 -26.09 -5.69
N TRP A 571 6.91 -25.29 -5.71
CA TRP A 571 7.00 -24.04 -6.47
C TRP A 571 7.93 -24.11 -7.68
N ASN A 572 8.45 -25.30 -8.00
CA ASN A 572 9.30 -25.47 -9.17
C ASN A 572 8.43 -25.67 -10.41
N VAL A 573 8.63 -24.82 -11.42
CA VAL A 573 7.83 -24.81 -12.66
C VAL A 573 8.74 -25.01 -13.84
N LYS A 574 8.38 -25.95 -14.72
CA LYS A 574 9.05 -26.25 -15.98
C LYS A 574 8.21 -25.77 -17.16
N GLY A 575 8.83 -25.62 -18.33
CA GLY A 575 8.12 -25.36 -19.60
C GLY A 575 7.74 -23.90 -19.84
N ILE A 576 8.15 -22.97 -18.97
CA ILE A 576 8.01 -21.52 -19.18
C ILE A 576 9.43 -20.94 -19.36
N ASP A 577 9.64 -20.15 -20.40
CA ASP A 577 10.95 -19.58 -20.70
C ASP A 577 11.12 -18.22 -20.01
N PHE A 578 12.01 -18.16 -19.00
CA PHE A 578 12.42 -16.94 -18.30
C PHE A 578 13.82 -16.45 -18.69
N GLU A 579 14.38 -17.01 -19.77
CA GLU A 579 15.71 -16.66 -20.25
C GLU A 579 15.83 -15.17 -20.56
N MET A 580 16.92 -14.56 -20.10
CA MET A 580 17.25 -13.20 -20.48
C MET A 580 17.95 -13.22 -21.84
N LYS A 581 17.21 -12.86 -22.90
CA LYS A 581 17.68 -13.02 -24.29
C LYS A 581 18.51 -11.81 -24.72
N PHE A 582 19.79 -12.03 -24.99
CA PHE A 582 20.70 -11.05 -25.59
C PHE A 582 21.69 -11.76 -26.52
N ASP A 583 22.40 -11.01 -27.36
CA ASP A 583 23.45 -11.54 -28.22
C ASP A 583 24.82 -11.26 -27.58
N ASP A 584 25.58 -12.31 -27.27
CA ASP A 584 26.87 -12.20 -26.59
C ASP A 584 27.88 -11.35 -27.37
N LYS A 585 27.92 -11.49 -28.70
CA LYS A 585 28.87 -10.76 -29.55
C LYS A 585 28.49 -9.28 -29.63
N LYS A 586 27.20 -9.00 -29.82
CA LYS A 586 26.66 -7.63 -29.84
C LYS A 586 26.89 -6.95 -28.49
N TYR A 587 26.66 -7.66 -27.39
CA TYR A 587 26.94 -7.15 -26.05
C TYR A 587 28.42 -6.85 -25.86
N ALA A 588 29.32 -7.79 -26.15
CA ALA A 588 30.76 -7.59 -25.98
C ALA A 588 31.28 -6.38 -26.80
N ALA A 589 30.82 -6.24 -28.05
CA ALA A 589 31.18 -5.10 -28.90
C ALA A 589 30.64 -3.77 -28.34
N GLY A 590 29.37 -3.73 -27.96
CA GLY A 590 28.74 -2.53 -27.39
C GLY A 590 29.35 -2.13 -26.04
N PHE A 591 29.70 -3.09 -25.19
CA PHE A 591 30.34 -2.83 -23.90
C PHE A 591 31.75 -2.26 -24.05
N GLY A 592 32.53 -2.71 -25.06
CA GLY A 592 33.82 -2.11 -25.38
C GLY A 592 33.70 -0.63 -25.78
N GLN A 593 32.71 -0.29 -26.62
CA GLN A 593 32.43 1.10 -27.00
C GLN A 593 32.02 1.95 -25.78
N TYR A 594 31.17 1.40 -24.92
CA TYR A 594 30.77 2.04 -23.67
C TYR A 594 31.98 2.36 -22.78
N GLN A 595 32.88 1.40 -22.55
CA GLN A 595 34.05 1.59 -21.68
C GLN A 595 35.00 2.67 -22.23
N ASN A 596 35.26 2.68 -23.54
CA ASN A 596 36.11 3.68 -24.18
C ASN A 596 35.53 5.09 -24.01
N LEU A 597 34.23 5.26 -24.30
CA LEU A 597 33.57 6.56 -24.19
C LEU A 597 33.43 7.00 -22.72
N TYR A 598 33.20 6.06 -21.80
CA TYR A 598 33.19 6.33 -20.36
C TYR A 598 34.53 6.87 -19.87
N ALA A 599 35.64 6.24 -20.27
CA ALA A 599 36.99 6.68 -19.92
C ALA A 599 37.30 8.07 -20.50
N GLU A 600 36.94 8.32 -21.76
CA GLU A 600 37.07 9.64 -22.38
C GLU A 600 36.31 10.71 -21.62
N LEU A 601 35.02 10.48 -21.33
CA LEU A 601 34.19 11.41 -20.57
C LEU A 601 34.74 11.63 -19.16
N HIS A 602 35.21 10.59 -18.49
CA HIS A 602 35.80 10.70 -17.16
C HIS A 602 37.02 11.65 -17.16
N ASN A 603 37.93 11.48 -18.13
CA ASN A 603 39.12 12.31 -18.26
C ASN A 603 38.79 13.77 -18.64
N ARG A 604 37.80 13.99 -19.51
CA ARG A 604 37.34 15.33 -19.86
C ARG A 604 36.69 16.02 -18.65
N ILE A 605 35.82 15.32 -17.92
CA ILE A 605 35.15 15.85 -16.72
C ILE A 605 36.15 16.24 -15.62
N SER A 606 37.20 15.44 -15.41
CA SER A 606 38.19 15.71 -14.36
C SER A 606 39.13 16.87 -14.68
N SER A 607 39.27 17.22 -15.97
CA SER A 607 40.16 18.30 -16.44
C SER A 607 39.42 19.58 -16.84
N GLU A 608 38.11 19.52 -17.08
CA GLU A 608 37.30 20.66 -17.50
C GLU A 608 37.11 21.68 -16.36
N LYS A 609 37.39 22.94 -16.66
CA LYS A 609 37.27 24.07 -15.72
C LYS A 609 36.07 24.95 -16.01
N ASP A 610 35.57 24.94 -17.25
CA ASP A 610 34.36 25.67 -17.61
C ASP A 610 33.13 24.97 -17.02
N LYS A 611 32.38 25.69 -16.18
CA LYS A 611 31.23 25.13 -15.45
C LYS A 611 30.12 24.68 -16.40
N VAL A 612 29.89 25.40 -17.50
CA VAL A 612 28.80 25.07 -18.44
C VAL A 612 29.16 23.79 -19.22
N LYS A 613 30.39 23.71 -19.73
CA LYS A 613 30.91 22.50 -20.40
C LYS A 613 30.95 21.32 -19.45
N LEU A 614 31.36 21.52 -18.20
CA LEU A 614 31.39 20.48 -17.18
C LEU A 614 29.99 19.89 -16.94
N GLU A 615 28.95 20.72 -16.82
CA GLU A 615 27.57 20.24 -16.67
C GLU A 615 27.07 19.52 -17.93
N GLN A 616 27.43 19.99 -19.12
CA GLN A 616 27.13 19.29 -20.39
C GLN A 616 27.82 17.92 -20.45
N LEU A 617 29.09 17.81 -20.07
CA LEU A 617 29.82 16.54 -19.99
C LEU A 617 29.18 15.57 -18.98
N LYS A 618 28.78 16.06 -17.79
CA LYS A 618 28.06 15.25 -16.79
C LYS A 618 26.72 14.75 -17.35
N LYS A 619 26.01 15.57 -18.11
CA LYS A 619 24.76 15.19 -18.78
C LYS A 619 25.00 14.10 -19.83
N ILE A 620 26.05 14.22 -20.66
CA ILE A 620 26.45 13.17 -21.61
C ILE A 620 26.78 11.87 -20.87
N LYS A 621 27.54 11.97 -19.77
CA LYS A 621 27.87 10.81 -18.93
C LYS A 621 26.63 10.12 -18.35
N ALA A 622 25.57 10.86 -18.00
CA ALA A 622 24.31 10.29 -17.54
C ALA A 622 23.52 9.58 -18.67
N VAL A 623 23.64 10.06 -19.92
CA VAL A 623 23.02 9.46 -21.10
C VAL A 623 23.74 8.19 -21.56
N LEU A 624 25.06 8.12 -21.39
CA LEU A 624 25.92 7.03 -21.89
C LEU A 624 25.42 5.60 -21.57
N PRO A 625 25.03 5.25 -20.32
CA PRO A 625 24.55 3.90 -20.02
C PRO A 625 23.24 3.52 -20.73
N HIS A 626 22.49 4.52 -21.21
CA HIS A 626 21.18 4.34 -21.81
C HIS A 626 21.27 4.26 -23.34
N ASN A 627 22.21 4.99 -23.94
CA ASN A 627 22.45 5.00 -25.39
C ASN A 627 23.87 5.49 -25.72
N VAL A 628 24.78 4.56 -26.01
CA VAL A 628 26.19 4.85 -26.32
C VAL A 628 26.33 5.72 -27.57
N ALA A 629 25.59 5.40 -28.63
CA ALA A 629 25.66 6.12 -29.90
C ALA A 629 25.20 7.59 -29.75
N TYR A 630 24.09 7.80 -29.04
CA TYR A 630 23.58 9.15 -28.79
C TYR A 630 24.51 9.96 -27.87
N ALA A 631 25.10 9.34 -26.84
CA ALA A 631 26.10 10.01 -26.01
C ALA A 631 27.35 10.40 -26.80
N ALA A 632 27.81 9.55 -27.72
CA ALA A 632 28.93 9.85 -28.61
C ALA A 632 28.62 11.05 -29.53
N GLU A 633 27.40 11.11 -30.07
CA GLU A 633 26.93 12.24 -30.88
C GLU A 633 26.89 13.54 -30.06
N MET A 634 26.33 13.50 -28.85
CA MET A 634 26.31 14.65 -27.95
C MET A 634 27.73 15.15 -27.62
N LEU A 635 28.67 14.23 -27.38
CA LEU A 635 30.07 14.59 -27.14
C LEU A 635 30.74 15.23 -28.37
N LYS A 636 30.47 14.70 -29.57
CA LYS A 636 30.99 15.26 -30.82
C LYS A 636 30.49 16.68 -31.09
N ASN A 637 29.26 16.97 -30.68
CA ASN A 637 28.62 18.28 -30.88
C ASN A 637 28.95 19.30 -29.76
N LEU A 638 29.67 18.89 -28.72
CA LEU A 638 30.12 19.75 -27.64
C LEU A 638 31.31 20.60 -28.10
N LYS A 639 31.06 21.89 -28.38
CA LYS A 639 32.08 22.87 -28.80
C LYS A 639 32.81 23.49 -27.63
#